data_AF-A0A2X0PBS8-F1
#
_entry.id   AF-A0A2X0PBS8-F1
#
_cell.length_a   1.000
_cell.length_b   1.000
_cell.length_c   1.000
_cell.angle_alpha   90.00
_cell.angle_beta   90.00
_cell.angle_gamma   90.00
#
_symmetry.space_group_name_H-M   'P 1'
#
loop_
_entity.id
_entity.type
_entity.pdbx_description
1 polymer ?
#
loop_
_entity_poly.entity_id
_entity_poly.type
_entity_poly.pdbx_seq_one_letter_code
_entity_poly.pdbx_strand_id
1 'polypeptide(L)'
;MWPRVRWMLPLLLTVLHSTAARALGSPDWHRVQIGLPRERVDFTAEPLHQFRHVASHDESSRKRSILLTVTNKNILAALDPANGTLRWRRLYGPHAHKLSYFACGDDSLVVSSRADLGDLQVVDATTGELRWASPTSGADDFVLGPAQLAGDAICWGDHDGFNRTLVSYARGILRSRDVDTGAEGWHVEVAGWDPADRVRLARSQANQIFVFAWPKRELTMGSLRIYNASTGNLLRDTMRVELPTLADHMPLAVSSSSDKSDSGALVWVGGSSVRWFALASSSSGVLALADGTSSDFVSVGNVGLAGRGIFLAHRRDGTVVVLRWTGVSLTKLWDLNDSSFASLFSGFVDREDEAHIGHLSFSPTLQLASVQIFSLVVIPGSPQGVITGHTFKFDPEDVGDLLSFAIETAPLRDYSVASRISFASTSGLLQVRENEHFAWARDEALAEIDHLPAMVQISDGFSGARTSPITRLLRYGANGKVATTSLAVVVSSRSQTIHGLDAKDNGKVVWRYFVSLEGRIEWETILLAHLDGTGTTSSVRVNATARTSDHRLLLISLDAQTGQELDHQITEDRRPPRHHQGSTSSLFFRGVNPGCASKIKAGDGLVEGWSMCDRQRRLSWRYKLPAGHTVVRVVRGMLDAVASPGRALGDRSMLLKYLNHGVVAVVAISKSTSQLTLSILDAASGRCLHEALHDGVRTSKDISVSMRDNWIIYTLYAEGDPSTFTRVHSLELFHQTSSFAIEAGSSLSSLRPDLASISVSSKSFLSTDGLRVRGLTRTRLGITSLSAVFANSMNQVIALPRRHLDPRRHTRQPTREDLEELLIPYEAILPNNPRWVLSRAYELSDVQLMLSYPGDRESESSILAIGADLFGARISPSKSFDVLSPSFNKIQLGVTLSILAITTIVSRHWVHVRLIRCNALHFELI
;
A
#
# COMPACT_ATOMS: atom_id res chain seq x y z
N MET A 1 -9.67 -35.49 64.60
CA MET A 1 -9.87 -34.32 63.72
C MET A 1 -8.61 -34.16 62.87
N TRP A 2 -8.70 -33.84 61.57
CA TRP A 2 -7.56 -33.52 60.66
C TRP A 2 -6.89 -34.62 59.80
N PRO A 3 -7.64 -35.46 59.05
CA PRO A 3 -7.06 -36.05 57.82
C PRO A 3 -7.72 -35.57 56.52
N ARG A 4 -8.97 -35.05 56.57
CA ARG A 4 -9.72 -34.70 55.34
C ARG A 4 -9.54 -33.25 54.85
N VAL A 5 -9.07 -32.33 55.69
CA VAL A 5 -8.81 -30.91 55.29
C VAL A 5 -7.48 -30.75 54.55
N ARG A 6 -6.54 -31.68 54.75
CA ARG A 6 -5.17 -31.63 54.18
C ARG A 6 -5.12 -31.83 52.66
N TRP A 7 -6.17 -32.41 52.07
CA TRP A 7 -6.29 -32.64 50.63
C TRP A 7 -6.99 -31.50 49.86
N MET A 8 -7.62 -30.54 50.54
CA MET A 8 -8.31 -29.41 49.88
C MET A 8 -7.42 -28.18 49.66
N LEU A 9 -6.46 -27.92 50.54
CA LEU A 9 -5.51 -26.81 50.38
C LEU A 9 -4.67 -26.85 49.07
N PRO A 10 -4.11 -28.00 48.65
CA PRO A 10 -3.36 -28.06 47.39
C PRO A 10 -4.26 -27.93 46.16
N LEU A 11 -5.55 -28.29 46.25
CA LEU A 11 -6.52 -28.13 45.16
C LEU A 11 -6.98 -26.67 44.99
N LEU A 12 -6.91 -25.87 46.06
CA LEU A 12 -7.19 -24.44 46.05
C LEU A 12 -6.02 -23.63 45.47
N LEU A 13 -4.79 -24.04 45.79
CA LEU A 13 -3.55 -23.40 45.32
C LEU A 13 -3.28 -23.65 43.84
N THR A 14 -3.71 -24.79 43.29
CA THR A 14 -3.62 -25.07 41.84
C THR A 14 -4.64 -24.27 41.02
N VAL A 15 -5.81 -23.94 41.59
CA VAL A 15 -6.78 -23.04 40.94
C VAL A 15 -6.30 -21.59 40.93
N LEU A 16 -5.56 -21.15 41.96
CA LEU A 16 -4.98 -19.80 42.02
C LEU A 16 -3.78 -19.61 41.08
N HIS A 17 -2.93 -20.63 40.87
CA HIS A 17 -1.76 -20.54 39.98
C HIS A 17 -2.08 -20.50 38.47
N SER A 18 -3.29 -20.90 38.04
CA SER A 18 -3.65 -20.94 36.61
C SER A 18 -4.25 -19.65 36.05
N THR A 19 -4.32 -18.57 36.84
CA THR A 19 -5.04 -17.34 36.45
C THR A 19 -4.18 -16.11 36.17
N ALA A 20 -2.86 -16.20 36.22
CA ALA A 20 -1.97 -15.11 35.81
C ALA A 20 -1.52 -15.27 34.34
N ALA A 21 -1.70 -14.20 33.56
CA ALA A 21 -1.22 -13.99 32.19
C ALA A 21 -2.01 -14.66 31.04
N ARG A 22 -3.17 -14.09 30.70
CA ARG A 22 -3.62 -13.92 29.30
C ARG A 22 -4.85 -13.02 29.26
N ALA A 23 -4.62 -11.72 29.41
CA ALA A 23 -5.64 -10.70 29.24
C ALA A 23 -4.97 -9.41 28.75
N LEU A 24 -4.38 -9.48 27.56
CA LEU A 24 -4.07 -8.33 26.72
C LEU A 24 -4.88 -8.52 25.45
N GLY A 25 -5.63 -7.48 25.05
CA GLY A 25 -6.61 -7.52 23.96
C GLY A 25 -6.04 -8.11 22.67
N SER A 26 -6.91 -8.66 21.82
CA SER A 26 -6.47 -9.13 20.50
C SER A 26 -5.72 -8.01 19.80
N PRO A 27 -4.49 -8.22 19.32
CA PRO A 27 -3.66 -7.13 18.82
C PRO A 27 -4.21 -6.65 17.49
N ASP A 28 -4.64 -5.39 17.45
CA ASP A 28 -4.73 -4.66 16.18
C ASP A 28 -3.35 -4.70 15.51
N TRP A 29 -3.30 -4.94 14.21
CA TRP A 29 -2.06 -5.13 13.47
C TRP A 29 -1.97 -4.16 12.30
N HIS A 30 -0.75 -3.71 12.01
CA HIS A 30 -0.45 -2.79 10.91
C HIS A 30 0.74 -3.33 10.12
N ARG A 31 0.53 -3.52 8.82
CA ARG A 31 1.57 -3.90 7.88
C ARG A 31 1.87 -2.71 6.97
N VAL A 32 3.00 -2.08 7.24
CA VAL A 32 3.50 -0.96 6.48
C VAL A 32 4.12 -1.44 5.18
N GLN A 33 3.69 -0.84 4.07
CA GLN A 33 4.27 -1.12 2.74
C GLN A 33 4.84 0.15 2.12
N ILE A 34 5.73 0.00 1.16
CA ILE A 34 6.29 1.10 0.37
C ILE A 34 5.90 0.99 -1.11
N GLY A 35 5.49 -0.22 -1.54
CA GLY A 35 5.12 -0.52 -2.92
C GLY A 35 6.29 -0.98 -3.76
N LEU A 36 6.00 -1.37 -5.00
CA LEU A 36 6.97 -1.96 -5.91
C LEU A 36 8.12 -0.97 -6.20
N PRO A 37 9.39 -1.33 -5.94
CA PRO A 37 10.53 -0.53 -6.36
C PRO A 37 10.47 -0.26 -7.86
N ARG A 38 10.73 1.00 -8.23
CA ARG A 38 10.57 1.44 -9.61
C ARG A 38 11.72 0.96 -10.46
N GLU A 39 11.37 0.39 -11.62
CA GLU A 39 12.34 0.04 -12.65
C GLU A 39 13.07 1.28 -13.17
N ARG A 40 14.35 1.11 -13.47
CA ARG A 40 15.18 2.19 -13.98
C ARG A 40 14.92 2.43 -15.46
N VAL A 41 14.49 3.64 -15.82
CA VAL A 41 14.24 4.04 -17.22
C VAL A 41 15.35 4.95 -17.76
N ASP A 42 15.94 5.80 -16.90
CA ASP A 42 17.09 6.64 -17.25
C ASP A 42 18.34 6.07 -16.59
N PHE A 43 19.20 5.47 -17.40
CA PHE A 43 20.47 4.90 -16.95
C PHE A 43 21.51 5.99 -16.63
N THR A 44 21.32 7.24 -17.05
CA THR A 44 22.25 8.34 -16.76
C THR A 44 21.93 9.10 -15.47
N ALA A 45 20.68 9.04 -15.01
CA ALA A 45 20.26 9.59 -13.72
C ALA A 45 20.82 8.79 -12.54
N GLU A 46 20.69 9.31 -11.31
CA GLU A 46 21.08 8.58 -10.10
C GLU A 46 20.27 7.29 -9.88
N PRO A 47 20.88 6.20 -9.37
CA PRO A 47 20.17 5.00 -9.00
C PRO A 47 19.10 5.26 -7.93
N LEU A 48 17.89 4.75 -8.17
CA LEU A 48 16.75 4.97 -7.29
C LEU A 48 16.70 3.98 -6.12
N HIS A 49 17.32 2.82 -6.27
CA HIS A 49 17.42 1.76 -5.27
C HIS A 49 18.90 1.57 -4.92
N GLN A 50 19.34 2.01 -3.74
CA GLN A 50 20.75 2.01 -3.36
C GLN A 50 20.94 1.96 -1.84
N PHE A 51 22.03 1.33 -1.41
CA PHE A 51 22.51 1.47 -0.03
C PHE A 51 23.30 2.75 0.12
N ARG A 52 23.18 3.41 1.27
CA ARG A 52 24.01 4.58 1.61
C ARG A 52 24.45 4.54 3.06
N HIS A 53 25.67 5.01 3.29
CA HIS A 53 26.16 5.35 4.63
C HIS A 53 25.81 6.79 4.93
N VAL A 54 25.01 6.98 5.96
CA VAL A 54 24.43 8.27 6.35
C VAL A 54 24.96 8.67 7.72
N ALA A 55 25.40 9.92 7.85
CA ALA A 55 25.91 10.46 9.10
C ALA A 55 24.76 10.70 10.09
N SER A 56 24.96 10.35 11.36
CA SER A 56 23.98 10.62 12.42
C SER A 56 24.07 12.09 12.85
N HIS A 57 22.93 12.73 13.13
CA HIS A 57 22.89 14.10 13.68
C HIS A 57 23.69 14.24 14.98
N ASP A 58 23.61 13.25 15.87
CA ASP A 58 24.28 13.29 17.18
C ASP A 58 25.80 13.00 17.11
N GLU A 59 26.26 12.26 16.10
CA GLU A 59 27.66 11.84 15.94
C GLU A 59 28.01 11.68 14.46
N SER A 60 28.63 12.71 13.86
CA SER A 60 29.04 12.70 12.44
C SER A 60 30.07 11.62 12.10
N SER A 61 30.84 11.14 13.09
CA SER A 61 31.82 10.06 12.94
C SER A 61 31.18 8.68 12.76
N ARG A 62 29.94 8.49 13.21
CA ARG A 62 29.26 7.19 13.18
C ARG A 62 28.24 7.13 12.05
N LYS A 63 28.69 6.69 10.87
CA LYS A 63 27.80 6.45 9.73
C LYS A 63 26.96 5.19 9.91
N ARG A 64 25.65 5.27 9.63
CA ARG A 64 24.70 4.15 9.62
C ARG A 64 24.33 3.80 8.19
N SER A 65 24.13 2.51 7.92
CA SER A 65 23.68 2.07 6.61
C SER A 65 22.15 2.12 6.51
N ILE A 66 21.64 2.66 5.40
CA ILE A 66 20.23 2.64 5.04
C ILE A 66 20.06 2.15 3.61
N LEU A 67 18.94 1.48 3.33
CA LEU A 67 18.54 1.13 1.97
C LEU A 67 17.47 2.11 1.49
N LEU A 68 17.84 2.99 0.55
CA LEU A 68 16.94 3.96 -0.06
C LEU A 68 16.28 3.36 -1.31
N THR A 69 14.98 3.59 -1.46
CA THR A 69 14.23 3.14 -2.63
C THR A 69 13.12 4.11 -3.01
N VAL A 70 12.89 4.27 -4.31
CA VAL A 70 11.72 4.95 -4.87
C VAL A 70 10.81 3.93 -5.51
N THR A 71 9.52 4.03 -5.20
CA THR A 71 8.50 3.07 -5.67
C THR A 71 7.60 3.66 -6.75
N ASN A 72 6.84 2.79 -7.43
CA ASN A 72 5.87 3.20 -8.46
C ASN A 72 4.76 4.11 -7.94
N LYS A 73 4.51 4.11 -6.61
CA LYS A 73 3.55 5.00 -5.95
C LYS A 73 4.13 6.39 -5.61
N ASN A 74 5.30 6.74 -6.15
CA ASN A 74 6.04 7.96 -5.80
C ASN A 74 6.26 8.06 -4.28
N ILE A 75 6.68 6.95 -3.67
CA ILE A 75 7.11 6.90 -2.27
C ILE A 75 8.62 6.81 -2.26
N LEU A 76 9.26 7.73 -1.53
CA LEU A 76 10.67 7.62 -1.15
C LEU A 76 10.73 6.99 0.25
N ALA A 77 11.43 5.88 0.39
CA ALA A 77 11.52 5.17 1.65
C ALA A 77 12.96 4.78 1.99
N ALA A 78 13.28 4.82 3.28
CA ALA A 78 14.48 4.24 3.86
C ALA A 78 14.12 2.99 4.68
N LEU A 79 14.74 1.88 4.34
CA LEU A 79 14.63 0.61 5.06
C LEU A 79 15.91 0.37 5.86
N ASP A 80 15.76 -0.32 7.00
CA ASP A 80 16.89 -0.86 7.74
C ASP A 80 17.45 -2.09 6.99
N PRO A 81 18.72 -2.04 6.54
CA PRO A 81 19.37 -3.15 5.84
C PRO A 81 19.41 -4.46 6.62
N ALA A 82 19.40 -4.42 7.96
CA ALA A 82 19.56 -5.61 8.79
C ALA A 82 18.29 -6.44 8.93
N ASN A 83 17.11 -5.81 8.87
CA ASN A 83 15.83 -6.49 9.15
C ASN A 83 14.66 -6.09 8.24
N GLY A 84 14.86 -5.13 7.32
CA GLY A 84 13.84 -4.66 6.39
C GLY A 84 12.72 -3.85 7.05
N THR A 85 12.89 -3.42 8.31
CA THR A 85 11.91 -2.51 8.95
C THR A 85 11.97 -1.14 8.30
N LEU A 86 10.81 -0.48 8.23
CA LEU A 86 10.74 0.88 7.71
C LEU A 86 11.35 1.85 8.73
N ARG A 87 12.34 2.64 8.32
CA ARG A 87 12.88 3.74 9.13
C ARG A 87 12.01 4.98 8.98
N TRP A 88 11.78 5.38 7.74
CA TRP A 88 10.90 6.48 7.37
C TRP A 88 10.45 6.29 5.92
N ARG A 89 9.30 6.88 5.57
CA ARG A 89 8.85 7.04 4.18
C ARG A 89 8.19 8.39 3.99
N ARG A 90 8.25 8.90 2.78
CA ARG A 90 7.58 10.14 2.38
C ARG A 90 6.77 9.89 1.12
N LEU A 91 5.48 10.23 1.18
CA LEU A 91 4.53 10.04 0.09
C LEU A 91 4.38 11.35 -0.68
N TYR A 92 4.64 11.32 -1.99
CA TYR A 92 4.45 12.48 -2.88
C TYR A 92 3.13 12.43 -3.66
N GLY A 93 2.38 11.33 -3.53
CA GLY A 93 1.06 11.15 -4.09
C GLY A 93 1.04 10.71 -5.57
N PRO A 94 -0.11 10.22 -6.07
CA PRO A 94 -0.22 9.66 -7.41
C PRO A 94 -0.22 10.71 -8.54
N HIS A 95 -0.46 11.98 -8.21
CA HIS A 95 -0.48 13.09 -9.18
C HIS A 95 0.92 13.64 -9.48
N ALA A 96 1.93 13.26 -8.69
CA ALA A 96 3.31 13.62 -8.96
C ALA A 96 3.80 12.95 -10.26
N HIS A 97 4.65 13.64 -11.00
CA HIS A 97 5.45 13.01 -12.04
C HIS A 97 6.43 12.01 -11.39
N LYS A 98 7.10 11.19 -12.21
CA LYS A 98 8.02 10.15 -11.72
C LYS A 98 9.07 10.77 -10.77
N LEU A 99 8.92 10.51 -9.47
CA LEU A 99 9.77 11.04 -8.39
C LEU A 99 11.25 10.76 -8.64
N SER A 100 12.14 11.75 -8.55
CA SER A 100 13.59 11.56 -8.60
C SER A 100 14.26 12.09 -7.33
N TYR A 101 15.43 11.54 -7.01
CA TYR A 101 16.27 12.07 -5.95
C TYR A 101 17.74 11.87 -6.25
N PHE A 102 18.58 12.66 -5.60
CA PHE A 102 20.01 12.43 -5.48
C PHE A 102 20.46 12.85 -4.08
N ALA A 103 21.58 12.29 -3.61
CA ALA A 103 22.10 12.67 -2.30
C ALA A 103 23.01 13.89 -2.39
N CYS A 104 22.99 14.68 -1.33
CA CYS A 104 23.87 15.81 -1.15
C CYS A 104 24.69 15.66 0.13
N GLY A 105 25.93 15.18 0.00
CA GLY A 105 26.73 14.75 1.14
C GLY A 105 26.14 13.50 1.80
N ASP A 106 26.38 13.37 3.10
CA ASP A 106 26.08 12.15 3.86
C ASP A 106 24.76 12.20 4.62
N ASP A 107 24.08 13.35 4.73
CA ASP A 107 22.90 13.51 5.61
C ASP A 107 21.65 14.07 4.88
N SER A 108 21.77 14.46 3.61
CA SER A 108 20.72 15.21 2.89
C SER A 108 20.39 14.57 1.54
N LEU A 109 19.10 14.57 1.21
CA LEU A 109 18.55 14.11 -0.06
C LEU A 109 17.82 15.26 -0.74
N VAL A 110 18.16 15.54 -1.98
CA VAL A 110 17.44 16.49 -2.83
C VAL A 110 16.42 15.69 -3.62
N VAL A 111 15.14 16.06 -3.50
CA VAL A 111 14.00 15.30 -4.04
C VAL A 111 13.13 16.22 -4.89
N SER A 112 12.66 15.70 -6.02
CA SER A 112 11.71 16.40 -6.89
C SER A 112 10.63 15.45 -7.38
N SER A 113 9.37 15.87 -7.27
CA SER A 113 8.22 15.11 -7.78
C SER A 113 7.77 15.61 -9.16
N ARG A 114 8.39 16.68 -9.68
CA ARG A 114 8.18 17.19 -11.04
C ARG A 114 9.41 17.01 -11.92
N ALA A 115 9.18 16.85 -13.21
CA ALA A 115 10.23 16.72 -14.21
C ALA A 115 10.93 18.06 -14.56
N ASP A 116 10.31 19.19 -14.22
CA ASP A 116 10.85 20.55 -14.37
C ASP A 116 11.60 21.04 -13.12
N LEU A 117 11.71 20.20 -12.07
CA LEU A 117 12.31 20.55 -10.77
C LEU A 117 11.67 21.77 -10.07
N GLY A 118 10.43 22.13 -10.45
CA GLY A 118 9.74 23.29 -9.86
C GLY A 118 9.35 23.12 -8.39
N ASP A 119 9.38 21.89 -7.87
CA ASP A 119 8.97 21.53 -6.51
C ASP A 119 10.12 20.97 -5.66
N LEU A 120 11.36 21.33 -5.97
CA LEU A 120 12.55 20.87 -5.26
C LEU A 120 12.40 20.94 -3.74
N GLN A 121 12.70 19.83 -3.07
CA GLN A 121 12.70 19.67 -1.62
C GLN A 121 14.04 19.11 -1.16
N VAL A 122 14.49 19.54 0.02
CA VAL A 122 15.61 18.90 0.70
C VAL A 122 15.08 18.19 1.94
N VAL A 123 15.42 16.91 2.03
CA VAL A 123 14.96 15.99 3.06
C VAL A 123 16.17 15.42 3.77
N ASP A 124 16.09 15.30 5.08
CA ASP A 124 17.11 14.62 5.86
C ASP A 124 17.13 13.11 5.55
N ALA A 125 18.30 12.58 5.20
CA ALA A 125 18.47 11.19 4.82
C ALA A 125 18.28 10.21 6.00
N THR A 126 18.55 10.64 7.24
CA THR A 126 18.41 9.78 8.43
C THR A 126 16.98 9.68 8.92
N THR A 127 16.25 10.79 8.93
CA THR A 127 14.91 10.91 9.54
C THR A 127 13.79 10.98 8.53
N GLY A 128 14.06 11.39 7.28
CA GLY A 128 13.03 11.67 6.28
C GLY A 128 12.29 12.99 6.50
N GLU A 129 12.74 13.81 7.46
CA GLU A 129 12.15 15.11 7.76
C GLU A 129 12.48 16.14 6.68
N LEU A 130 11.52 17.02 6.40
CA LEU A 130 11.70 18.09 5.43
C LEU A 130 12.57 19.17 6.07
N ARG A 131 13.71 19.51 5.45
CA ARG A 131 14.49 20.70 5.83
C ARG A 131 13.83 21.94 5.26
N TRP A 132 13.59 21.95 3.95
CA TRP A 132 12.83 23.00 3.28
C TRP A 132 12.29 22.49 1.94
N ALA A 133 11.28 23.19 1.42
CA ALA A 133 10.72 22.95 0.09
C ALA A 133 10.60 24.28 -0.66
N SER A 134 10.86 24.25 -1.97
CA SER A 134 10.65 25.40 -2.84
C SER A 134 9.17 25.76 -2.88
N PRO A 135 8.80 27.06 -2.93
CA PRO A 135 7.42 27.47 -3.09
C PRO A 135 6.88 26.89 -4.41
N THR A 136 5.81 26.09 -4.35
CA THR A 136 5.13 25.64 -5.56
C THR A 136 4.49 26.86 -6.22
N SER A 137 5.11 27.41 -7.27
CA SER A 137 4.48 28.47 -8.05
C SER A 137 3.17 27.92 -8.61
N GLY A 138 2.04 28.49 -8.22
CA GLY A 138 0.72 28.15 -8.78
C GLY A 138 0.71 28.51 -10.26
N ALA A 139 1.08 27.57 -11.13
CA ALA A 139 1.11 27.73 -12.57
C ALA A 139 0.88 26.36 -13.22
N ASP A 140 0.01 26.37 -14.22
CA ASP A 140 -0.61 25.23 -14.90
C ASP A 140 0.25 23.97 -15.03
N ASP A 141 -0.41 22.81 -14.89
CA ASP A 141 0.11 21.49 -15.21
C ASP A 141 0.49 21.43 -16.69
N PHE A 142 1.66 21.95 -17.05
CA PHE A 142 2.26 21.72 -18.35
C PHE A 142 2.61 20.23 -18.41
N VAL A 143 1.78 19.45 -19.11
CA VAL A 143 1.95 17.99 -19.24
C VAL A 143 3.19 17.71 -20.09
N LEU A 144 4.35 17.66 -19.44
CA LEU A 144 5.56 17.11 -20.03
C LEU A 144 5.41 15.59 -20.13
N GLY A 145 5.81 15.03 -21.28
CA GLY A 145 5.74 13.58 -21.52
C GLY A 145 6.70 12.80 -20.58
N PRO A 146 6.46 11.50 -20.34
CA PRO A 146 7.20 10.68 -19.37
C PRO A 146 8.70 10.46 -19.66
N ALA A 147 9.22 11.02 -20.76
CA ALA A 147 10.62 10.98 -21.19
C ALA A 147 11.27 12.39 -21.26
N GLN A 148 10.68 13.40 -20.60
CA GLN A 148 11.12 14.79 -20.68
C GLN A 148 11.62 15.27 -19.31
N LEU A 149 12.94 15.17 -19.09
CA LEU A 149 13.64 15.93 -18.05
C LEU A 149 13.86 17.36 -18.60
N ALA A 150 13.10 18.33 -18.09
CA ALA A 150 13.26 19.74 -18.46
C ALA A 150 14.17 20.50 -17.47
N GLY A 151 14.41 19.92 -16.30
CA GLY A 151 15.33 20.45 -15.29
C GLY A 151 16.40 19.45 -14.87
N ASP A 152 17.51 19.97 -14.35
CA ASP A 152 18.57 19.18 -13.72
C ASP A 152 19.13 19.93 -12.50
N ALA A 153 19.71 19.18 -11.56
CA ALA A 153 20.23 19.74 -10.32
C ALA A 153 21.50 19.01 -9.89
N ILE A 154 22.44 19.78 -9.35
CA ILE A 154 23.70 19.28 -8.79
C ILE A 154 23.94 19.97 -7.46
N CYS A 155 24.66 19.31 -6.57
CA CYS A 155 25.04 19.93 -5.31
C CYS A 155 26.47 19.58 -4.92
N TRP A 156 27.03 20.36 -4.00
CA TRP A 156 28.35 20.14 -3.44
C TRP A 156 28.50 20.84 -2.09
N GLY A 157 29.50 20.43 -1.32
CA GLY A 157 30.02 21.19 -0.20
C GLY A 157 31.30 21.95 -0.56
N ASP A 158 31.59 23.00 0.20
CA ASP A 158 32.94 23.56 0.31
C ASP A 158 33.91 22.52 0.92
N HIS A 159 35.22 22.76 0.85
CA HIS A 159 36.25 21.82 1.34
C HIS A 159 36.05 21.38 2.80
N ASP A 160 35.44 22.24 3.63
CA ASP A 160 35.16 21.97 5.04
C ASP A 160 33.76 21.38 5.28
N GLY A 161 32.95 21.22 4.22
CA GLY A 161 31.61 20.59 4.27
C GLY A 161 30.48 21.42 4.90
N PHE A 162 30.79 22.56 5.53
CA PHE A 162 29.82 23.39 6.27
C PHE A 162 28.88 24.21 5.39
N ASN A 163 29.35 24.71 4.25
CA ASN A 163 28.51 25.43 3.29
C ASN A 163 28.26 24.54 2.08
N ARG A 164 26.99 24.17 1.88
CA ARG A 164 26.57 23.29 0.80
C ARG A 164 25.67 24.02 -0.15
N THR A 165 26.11 24.08 -1.41
CA THR A 165 25.39 24.78 -2.46
C THR A 165 24.67 23.78 -3.34
N LEU A 166 23.37 24.01 -3.54
CA LEU A 166 22.52 23.35 -4.52
C LEU A 166 22.34 24.30 -5.69
N VAL A 167 22.67 23.84 -6.90
CA VAL A 167 22.31 24.56 -8.13
C VAL A 167 21.34 23.74 -8.95
N SER A 168 20.24 24.38 -9.32
CA SER A 168 19.20 23.77 -10.14
C SER A 168 18.85 24.65 -11.33
N TYR A 169 18.52 24.00 -12.44
CA TYR A 169 17.93 24.63 -13.61
C TYR A 169 16.48 24.20 -13.73
N ALA A 170 15.58 25.18 -13.77
CA ALA A 170 14.14 24.95 -13.91
C ALA A 170 13.50 26.08 -14.73
N ARG A 171 12.82 25.72 -15.82
CA ARG A 171 12.05 26.65 -16.68
C ARG A 171 12.87 27.85 -17.19
N GLY A 172 14.09 27.62 -17.67
CA GLY A 172 14.94 28.70 -18.17
C GLY A 172 15.67 29.49 -17.08
N ILE A 173 15.55 29.13 -15.80
CA ILE A 173 16.17 29.85 -14.69
C ILE A 173 17.16 28.94 -13.98
N LEU A 174 18.41 29.39 -13.89
CA LEU A 174 19.45 28.78 -13.08
C LEU A 174 19.42 29.42 -11.68
N ARG A 175 19.31 28.61 -10.63
CA ARG A 175 19.23 29.10 -9.24
C ARG A 175 20.26 28.41 -8.37
N SER A 176 20.86 29.17 -7.47
CA SER A 176 21.68 28.66 -6.37
C SER A 176 20.95 28.84 -5.04
N ARG A 177 20.92 27.78 -4.24
CA ARG A 177 20.37 27.76 -2.89
C ARG A 177 21.33 27.08 -1.93
N ASP A 178 21.30 27.51 -0.69
CA ASP A 178 21.90 26.77 0.41
C ASP A 178 21.10 25.48 0.69
N VAL A 179 21.78 24.34 0.82
CA VAL A 179 21.15 23.02 1.00
C VAL A 179 20.46 22.91 2.36
N ASP A 180 20.96 23.58 3.38
CA ASP A 180 20.50 23.41 4.76
C ASP A 180 19.34 24.35 5.09
N THR A 181 19.41 25.59 4.63
CA THR A 181 18.43 26.66 4.93
C THR A 181 17.45 26.91 3.79
N GLY A 182 17.79 26.53 2.55
CA GLY A 182 17.02 26.86 1.35
C GLY A 182 17.13 28.34 0.93
N ALA A 183 17.97 29.12 1.61
CA ALA A 183 18.22 30.52 1.30
C ALA A 183 18.76 30.63 -0.13
N GLU A 184 18.18 31.55 -0.90
CA GLU A 184 18.62 31.79 -2.27
C GLU A 184 19.90 32.62 -2.27
N GLY A 185 20.94 32.11 -2.93
CA GLY A 185 22.20 32.84 -3.11
C GLY A 185 22.13 33.76 -4.32
N TRP A 186 21.78 33.21 -5.48
CA TRP A 186 21.62 33.94 -6.73
C TRP A 186 20.68 33.21 -7.69
N HIS A 187 20.11 33.93 -8.65
CA HIS A 187 19.40 33.36 -9.78
C HIS A 187 19.74 34.11 -11.06
N VAL A 188 19.71 33.42 -12.19
CA VAL A 188 19.96 33.98 -13.52
C VAL A 188 18.98 33.41 -14.52
N GLU A 189 18.36 34.29 -15.31
CA GLU A 189 17.54 33.90 -16.46
C GLU A 189 18.44 33.55 -17.64
N VAL A 190 18.29 32.33 -18.14
CA VAL A 190 19.07 31.79 -19.24
C VAL A 190 18.35 32.11 -20.55
N ALA A 191 18.64 33.28 -21.12
CA ALA A 191 17.99 33.75 -22.34
C ALA A 191 18.35 32.90 -23.58
N GLY A 192 17.38 32.71 -24.48
CA GLY A 192 17.60 32.11 -25.80
C GLY A 192 17.51 30.58 -25.88
N TRP A 193 17.17 29.90 -24.77
CA TRP A 193 16.81 28.48 -24.77
C TRP A 193 15.30 28.31 -24.59
N ASP A 194 14.73 27.26 -25.20
CA ASP A 194 13.33 26.90 -24.94
C ASP A 194 13.25 26.32 -23.51
N PRO A 195 12.30 26.76 -22.66
CA PRO A 195 12.07 26.14 -21.36
C PRO A 195 11.82 24.62 -21.41
N ALA A 196 11.46 24.07 -22.58
CA ALA A 196 11.29 22.64 -22.83
C ALA A 196 12.58 21.91 -23.26
N ASP A 197 13.70 22.60 -23.41
CA ASP A 197 14.99 22.00 -23.76
C ASP A 197 15.51 21.12 -22.62
N ARG A 198 16.18 20.01 -22.99
CA ARG A 198 16.80 19.12 -22.00
C ARG A 198 18.09 19.76 -21.52
N VAL A 199 18.27 19.87 -20.21
CA VAL A 199 19.48 20.46 -19.62
C VAL A 199 20.20 19.43 -18.75
N ARG A 200 21.52 19.40 -18.85
CA ARG A 200 22.42 18.66 -17.95
C ARG A 200 23.38 19.64 -17.31
N LEU A 201 23.48 19.61 -15.99
CA LEU A 201 24.43 20.39 -15.21
C LEU A 201 25.66 19.54 -14.92
N ALA A 202 26.82 20.19 -14.98
CA ALA A 202 28.07 19.62 -14.51
C ALA A 202 28.90 20.70 -13.82
N ARG A 203 29.78 20.30 -12.91
CA ARG A 203 30.66 21.21 -12.17
C ARG A 203 32.12 20.87 -12.45
N SER A 204 32.95 21.91 -12.44
CA SER A 204 34.40 21.77 -12.30
C SER A 204 34.88 22.33 -10.96
N GLN A 205 36.05 21.85 -10.49
CA GLN A 205 36.62 22.24 -9.20
C GLN A 205 37.03 23.73 -9.15
N ALA A 206 37.29 24.38 -10.29
CA ALA A 206 37.55 25.82 -10.41
C ALA A 206 36.31 26.73 -10.29
N ASN A 207 35.32 26.30 -9.49
CA ASN A 207 34.12 27.11 -9.19
C ASN A 207 33.31 27.50 -10.44
N GLN A 208 33.25 26.60 -11.43
CA GLN A 208 32.52 26.78 -12.69
C GLN A 208 31.38 25.78 -12.82
N ILE A 209 30.22 26.24 -13.30
CA ILE A 209 29.05 25.44 -13.65
C ILE A 209 28.91 25.40 -15.15
N PHE A 210 28.89 24.19 -15.68
CA PHE A 210 28.67 23.88 -17.07
C PHE A 210 27.20 23.55 -17.23
N VAL A 211 26.51 24.39 -17.99
CA VAL A 211 25.10 24.21 -18.31
C VAL A 211 25.02 23.80 -19.76
N PHE A 212 24.68 22.54 -19.98
CA PHE A 212 24.56 21.97 -21.32
C PHE A 212 23.08 21.84 -21.66
N ALA A 213 22.63 22.57 -22.67
CA ALA A 213 21.25 22.51 -23.16
C ALA A 213 21.16 21.91 -24.55
N TRP A 214 20.12 21.11 -24.74
CA TRP A 214 19.86 20.37 -25.95
C TRP A 214 18.45 20.63 -26.47
N PRO A 215 18.32 21.21 -27.67
CA PRO A 215 17.04 21.51 -28.28
C PRO A 215 16.22 20.25 -28.55
N LYS A 216 14.93 20.29 -28.22
CA LYS A 216 14.00 19.19 -28.56
C LYS A 216 13.87 18.96 -30.08
N ARG A 217 14.04 20.01 -30.87
CA ARG A 217 13.79 20.03 -32.32
C ARG A 217 15.04 19.84 -33.18
N GLU A 218 16.24 20.08 -32.64
CA GLU A 218 17.53 19.92 -33.32
C GLU A 218 18.42 18.94 -32.56
N LEU A 219 18.25 17.65 -32.85
CA LEU A 219 18.88 16.53 -32.15
C LEU A 219 20.35 16.29 -32.55
N THR A 220 21.09 17.30 -33.02
CA THR A 220 22.49 17.14 -33.46
C THR A 220 23.42 18.26 -32.98
N MET A 221 22.88 19.34 -32.42
CA MET A 221 23.67 20.45 -31.89
C MET A 221 23.20 20.84 -30.48
N GLY A 222 24.11 20.68 -29.52
CA GLY A 222 23.95 21.18 -28.16
C GLY A 222 24.64 22.52 -27.98
N SER A 223 24.19 23.28 -26.98
CA SER A 223 24.83 24.52 -26.57
C SER A 223 25.35 24.40 -25.15
N LEU A 224 26.63 24.72 -24.98
CA LEU A 224 27.29 24.77 -23.68
C LEU A 224 27.49 26.22 -23.25
N ARG A 225 27.05 26.55 -22.04
CA ARG A 225 27.32 27.82 -21.36
C ARG A 225 28.02 27.56 -20.03
N ILE A 226 28.95 28.44 -19.68
CA ILE A 226 29.72 28.32 -18.44
C ILE A 226 29.40 29.51 -17.54
N TYR A 227 29.01 29.22 -16.31
CA TYR A 227 28.68 30.21 -15.28
C TYR A 227 29.62 30.08 -14.09
N ASN A 228 29.82 31.16 -13.36
CA ASN A 228 30.53 31.16 -12.09
C ASN A 228 29.62 30.56 -11.00
N ALA A 229 30.08 29.54 -10.30
CA ALA A 229 29.23 28.81 -9.35
C ALA A 229 28.86 29.62 -8.09
N SER A 230 29.69 30.60 -7.71
CA SER A 230 29.46 31.44 -6.54
C SER A 230 28.58 32.67 -6.80
N THR A 231 28.61 33.21 -8.03
CA THR A 231 27.91 34.47 -8.36
C THR A 231 26.80 34.31 -9.39
N GLY A 232 26.77 33.19 -10.12
CA GLY A 232 25.84 32.98 -11.23
C GLY A 232 26.23 33.73 -12.51
N ASN A 233 27.28 34.55 -12.50
CA ASN A 233 27.68 35.34 -13.67
C ASN A 233 28.12 34.44 -14.83
N LEU A 234 27.66 34.75 -16.04
CA LEU A 234 28.08 34.07 -17.25
C LEU A 234 29.57 34.35 -17.51
N LEU A 235 30.37 33.29 -17.54
CA LEU A 235 31.81 33.37 -17.81
C LEU A 235 32.11 33.21 -19.30
N ARG A 236 31.40 32.30 -19.97
CA ARG A 236 31.59 32.01 -21.38
C ARG A 236 30.27 31.64 -22.04
N ASP A 237 29.98 32.33 -23.15
CA ASP A 237 28.83 32.03 -23.99
C ASP A 237 29.26 31.20 -25.21
N THR A 238 28.42 30.22 -25.53
CA THR A 238 28.35 29.48 -26.80
C THR A 238 29.63 28.77 -27.26
N MET A 239 29.81 27.53 -26.80
CA MET A 239 30.51 26.50 -27.57
C MET A 239 29.47 25.54 -28.17
N ARG A 240 29.38 25.47 -29.50
CA ARG A 240 28.53 24.47 -30.18
C ARG A 240 29.21 23.12 -30.02
N VAL A 241 28.49 22.17 -29.41
CA VAL A 241 28.97 20.79 -29.29
C VAL A 241 28.22 19.98 -30.34
N GLU A 242 28.94 19.58 -31.39
CA GLU A 242 28.41 18.67 -32.40
C GLU A 242 28.25 17.28 -31.79
N LEU A 243 27.02 16.77 -31.84
CA LEU A 243 26.67 15.45 -31.38
C LEU A 243 26.24 14.64 -32.60
N PRO A 244 27.09 13.71 -33.09
CA PRO A 244 26.77 12.98 -34.30
C PRO A 244 25.77 11.88 -33.94
N THR A 245 24.55 12.02 -34.48
CA THR A 245 23.40 11.10 -34.51
C THR A 245 22.44 11.10 -33.32
N LEU A 246 21.20 10.72 -33.65
CA LEU A 246 19.98 10.72 -32.83
C LEU A 246 20.25 10.05 -31.46
N ALA A 247 20.62 10.83 -30.45
CA ALA A 247 20.85 10.30 -29.13
C ALA A 247 19.48 10.03 -28.48
N ASP A 248 19.07 8.76 -28.46
CA ASP A 248 17.91 8.32 -27.67
C ASP A 248 18.15 8.53 -26.15
N HIS A 249 19.41 8.75 -25.74
CA HIS A 249 19.84 8.85 -24.35
C HIS A 249 20.61 10.17 -24.06
N MET A 250 20.41 10.70 -22.85
CA MET A 250 21.03 11.94 -22.36
C MET A 250 22.53 11.73 -22.09
N PRO A 251 23.42 12.74 -22.29
CA PRO A 251 24.81 12.60 -21.89
C PRO A 251 24.95 12.48 -20.37
N LEU A 252 25.89 11.62 -19.95
CA LEU A 252 26.26 11.42 -18.57
C LEU A 252 27.35 12.41 -18.17
N ALA A 253 27.13 13.16 -17.09
CA ALA A 253 28.18 13.98 -16.48
C ALA A 253 29.02 13.13 -15.51
N VAL A 254 30.34 13.20 -15.64
CA VAL A 254 31.30 12.48 -14.78
C VAL A 254 32.38 13.43 -14.25
N SER A 255 32.92 13.15 -13.07
CA SER A 255 34.01 13.93 -12.47
C SER A 255 35.12 13.03 -11.94
N SER A 256 36.39 13.36 -12.19
CA SER A 256 37.51 12.67 -11.52
C SER A 256 37.77 13.29 -10.14
N SER A 257 38.04 12.44 -9.14
CA SER A 257 38.45 12.84 -7.80
C SER A 257 39.97 12.95 -7.64
N SER A 258 40.75 12.53 -8.64
CA SER A 258 42.21 12.51 -8.56
C SER A 258 42.82 13.86 -8.93
N ASP A 259 43.32 14.53 -7.90
CA ASP A 259 44.13 15.76 -7.94
C ASP A 259 43.45 17.06 -8.41
N LYS A 260 44.02 18.16 -7.93
CA LYS A 260 43.61 19.58 -8.03
C LYS A 260 43.36 20.13 -9.45
N SER A 261 43.31 19.27 -10.47
CA SER A 261 43.03 19.62 -11.86
C SER A 261 41.56 19.46 -12.18
N ASP A 262 40.97 20.52 -12.74
CA ASP A 262 39.64 20.55 -13.34
C ASP A 262 39.42 19.38 -14.30
N SER A 263 38.65 18.38 -13.88
CA SER A 263 38.57 17.09 -14.58
C SER A 263 37.14 16.54 -14.64
N GLY A 264 36.18 17.39 -14.98
CA GLY A 264 34.83 16.97 -15.35
C GLY A 264 34.71 16.66 -16.85
N ALA A 265 33.85 15.72 -17.23
CA ALA A 265 33.55 15.41 -18.63
C ALA A 265 32.07 15.07 -18.84
N LEU A 266 31.59 15.31 -20.05
CA LEU A 266 30.34 14.74 -20.56
C LEU A 266 30.68 13.51 -21.39
N VAL A 267 29.96 12.42 -21.17
CA VAL A 267 30.16 11.15 -21.88
C VAL A 267 28.85 10.66 -22.47
N TRP A 268 28.90 10.17 -23.71
CA TRP A 268 27.74 9.63 -24.41
C TRP A 268 28.17 8.60 -25.46
N VAL A 269 27.21 7.88 -26.04
CA VAL A 269 27.43 7.02 -27.20
C VAL A 269 27.08 7.79 -28.47
N GLY A 270 28.02 7.90 -29.41
CA GLY A 270 27.81 8.53 -30.71
C GLY A 270 28.16 7.57 -31.85
N GLY A 271 27.18 7.24 -32.68
CA GLY A 271 27.29 6.12 -33.63
C GLY A 271 27.36 4.79 -32.88
N SER A 272 28.56 4.24 -32.74
CA SER A 272 28.83 2.97 -32.05
C SER A 272 30.00 3.05 -31.07
N SER A 273 30.54 4.25 -30.85
CA SER A 273 31.70 4.49 -29.97
C SER A 273 31.32 5.39 -28.80
N VAL A 274 31.93 5.16 -27.64
CA VAL A 274 31.82 6.05 -26.49
C VAL A 274 32.65 7.31 -26.75
N ARG A 275 32.00 8.47 -26.73
CA ARG A 275 32.60 9.78 -26.93
C ARG A 275 32.61 10.54 -25.62
N TRP A 276 33.56 11.45 -25.49
CA TRP A 276 33.68 12.30 -24.31
C TRP A 276 34.04 13.73 -24.69
N PHE A 277 33.60 14.66 -23.87
CA PHE A 277 33.94 16.08 -23.93
C PHE A 277 34.43 16.53 -22.56
N ALA A 278 35.71 16.87 -22.46
CA ALA A 278 36.31 17.38 -21.24
C ALA A 278 35.89 18.83 -21.03
N LEU A 279 35.30 19.13 -19.87
CA LEU A 279 34.71 20.43 -19.56
C LEU A 279 35.77 21.51 -19.39
N ALA A 280 36.88 21.17 -18.75
CA ALA A 280 37.97 22.11 -18.43
C ALA A 280 38.78 22.52 -19.66
N SER A 281 39.28 21.54 -20.42
CA SER A 281 40.09 21.75 -21.61
C SER A 281 39.26 22.06 -22.86
N SER A 282 37.93 21.89 -22.79
CA SER A 282 37.04 21.96 -23.95
C SER A 282 37.47 21.02 -25.09
N SER A 283 38.15 19.92 -24.77
CA SER A 283 38.62 18.94 -25.74
C SER A 283 37.65 17.77 -25.87
N SER A 284 37.40 17.32 -27.10
CA SER A 284 36.60 16.14 -27.36
C SER A 284 37.48 14.96 -27.77
N GLY A 285 37.06 13.75 -27.42
CA GLY A 285 37.71 12.54 -27.90
C GLY A 285 36.76 11.35 -27.98
N VAL A 286 37.32 10.21 -28.37
CA VAL A 286 36.64 8.93 -28.47
C VAL A 286 37.40 7.94 -27.59
N LEU A 287 36.69 6.96 -27.01
CA LEU A 287 37.32 5.85 -26.29
C LEU A 287 38.29 5.11 -27.23
N ALA A 288 39.56 5.09 -26.87
CA ALA A 288 40.56 4.27 -27.56
C ALA A 288 40.44 2.83 -27.08
N LEU A 289 40.09 1.95 -28.01
CA LEU A 289 40.00 0.51 -27.80
C LEU A 289 41.25 -0.17 -28.38
N ALA A 290 41.67 -1.30 -27.80
CA ALA A 290 42.80 -2.08 -28.33
C ALA A 290 42.42 -2.72 -29.68
N ASP A 291 43.40 -2.90 -30.56
CA ASP A 291 43.21 -3.46 -31.91
C ASP A 291 42.44 -4.80 -31.86
N GLY A 292 41.34 -4.90 -32.61
CA GLY A 292 40.49 -6.09 -32.69
C GLY A 292 39.29 -6.12 -31.72
N THR A 293 39.15 -5.15 -30.81
CA THR A 293 37.93 -5.04 -29.97
C THR A 293 36.84 -4.22 -30.67
N SER A 294 35.60 -4.75 -30.69
CA SER A 294 34.50 -4.17 -31.45
C SER A 294 33.89 -2.93 -30.76
N SER A 295 33.88 -1.79 -31.46
CA SER A 295 33.22 -0.55 -31.06
C SER A 295 31.74 -0.60 -31.43
N ASP A 296 30.94 -1.37 -30.68
CA ASP A 296 29.48 -1.51 -30.87
C ASP A 296 28.72 -1.18 -29.58
N PHE A 297 28.99 0.01 -29.03
CA PHE A 297 28.30 0.53 -27.85
C PHE A 297 26.93 1.11 -28.22
N VAL A 298 25.97 0.95 -27.32
CA VAL A 298 24.57 1.39 -27.48
C VAL A 298 24.21 2.46 -26.45
N SER A 299 24.63 2.31 -25.19
CA SER A 299 24.31 3.25 -24.12
C SER A 299 25.40 3.36 -23.07
N VAL A 300 25.35 4.42 -22.27
CA VAL A 300 26.15 4.60 -21.04
C VAL A 300 25.23 4.67 -19.83
N GLY A 301 25.71 4.18 -18.69
CA GLY A 301 24.94 4.10 -17.44
C GLY A 301 25.73 4.55 -16.21
N ASN A 302 25.12 5.39 -15.39
CA ASN A 302 25.58 5.73 -14.05
C ASN A 302 25.25 4.58 -13.10
N VAL A 303 26.17 4.18 -12.23
CA VAL A 303 25.90 3.20 -11.16
C VAL A 303 25.93 3.83 -9.76
N GLY A 304 25.87 5.16 -9.67
CA GLY A 304 26.07 5.92 -8.44
C GLY A 304 27.53 6.30 -8.19
N LEU A 305 28.42 6.10 -9.18
CA LEU A 305 29.86 6.35 -9.10
C LEU A 305 30.35 7.40 -10.12
N ALA A 306 29.43 8.08 -10.83
CA ALA A 306 29.79 9.11 -11.81
C ALA A 306 30.61 10.26 -11.20
N GLY A 307 30.38 10.58 -9.92
CA GLY A 307 31.16 11.55 -9.15
C GLY A 307 32.64 11.17 -8.95
N ARG A 308 33.00 9.89 -9.13
CA ARG A 308 34.37 9.36 -9.10
C ARG A 308 34.91 9.04 -10.51
N GLY A 309 34.16 9.40 -11.54
CA GLY A 309 34.54 9.19 -12.92
C GLY A 309 34.26 7.78 -13.41
N ILE A 310 33.54 6.96 -12.65
CA ILE A 310 33.31 5.54 -12.95
C ILE A 310 31.87 5.35 -13.43
N PHE A 311 31.73 4.66 -14.55
CA PHE A 311 30.43 4.41 -15.18
C PHE A 311 30.49 3.18 -16.09
N LEU A 312 29.33 2.76 -16.60
CA LEU A 312 29.20 1.60 -17.48
C LEU A 312 28.95 2.02 -18.92
N ALA A 313 29.46 1.24 -19.87
CA ALA A 313 29.10 1.32 -21.27
C ALA A 313 28.59 -0.04 -21.75
N HIS A 314 27.37 -0.05 -22.29
CA HIS A 314 26.69 -1.25 -22.76
C HIS A 314 26.95 -1.46 -24.26
N ARG A 315 27.33 -2.68 -24.64
CA ARG A 315 27.50 -3.09 -26.04
C ARG A 315 26.27 -3.83 -26.53
N ARG A 316 26.07 -3.82 -27.85
CA ARG A 316 24.93 -4.50 -28.50
C ARG A 316 24.96 -6.01 -28.35
N ASP A 317 26.14 -6.59 -28.16
CA ASP A 317 26.35 -8.02 -27.92
C ASP A 317 26.02 -8.46 -26.47
N GLY A 318 25.59 -7.52 -25.61
CA GLY A 318 25.29 -7.76 -24.20
C GLY A 318 26.48 -7.52 -23.26
N THR A 319 27.69 -7.35 -23.79
CA THR A 319 28.88 -7.07 -22.98
C THR A 319 28.77 -5.71 -22.31
N VAL A 320 29.09 -5.63 -21.02
CA VAL A 320 29.14 -4.37 -20.28
C VAL A 320 30.56 -4.03 -19.91
N VAL A 321 31.00 -2.83 -20.25
CA VAL A 321 32.38 -2.38 -20.03
C VAL A 321 32.38 -1.34 -18.91
N VAL A 322 33.22 -1.56 -17.90
CA VAL A 322 33.47 -0.58 -16.83
C VAL A 322 34.53 0.41 -17.31
N LEU A 323 34.16 1.68 -17.36
CA LEU A 323 35.03 2.77 -17.80
C LEU A 323 35.32 3.73 -16.65
N ARG A 324 36.52 4.30 -16.68
CA ARG A 324 36.96 5.37 -15.77
C ARG A 324 37.43 6.58 -16.55
N TRP A 325 36.99 7.75 -16.13
CA TRP A 325 37.51 9.04 -16.54
C TRP A 325 38.73 9.40 -15.68
N THR A 326 39.88 9.60 -16.32
CA THR A 326 41.15 9.93 -15.63
C THR A 326 41.38 11.43 -15.47
N GLY A 327 40.48 12.26 -16.01
CA GLY A 327 40.65 13.70 -16.13
C GLY A 327 41.17 14.16 -17.49
N VAL A 328 41.77 13.25 -18.27
CA VAL A 328 42.29 13.56 -19.61
C VAL A 328 41.70 12.61 -20.67
N SER A 329 41.48 11.35 -20.32
CA SER A 329 40.99 10.33 -21.25
C SER A 329 40.11 9.29 -20.55
N LEU A 330 39.41 8.49 -21.35
CA LEU A 330 38.69 7.31 -20.85
C LEU A 330 39.62 6.10 -20.86
N THR A 331 39.65 5.39 -19.73
CA THR A 331 40.35 4.12 -19.58
C THR A 331 39.37 3.00 -19.29
N LYS A 332 39.58 1.86 -19.94
CA LYS A 332 38.84 0.63 -19.66
C LYS A 332 39.41 -0.02 -18.39
N LEU A 333 38.54 -0.30 -17.41
CA LEU A 333 38.91 -1.02 -16.20
C LEU A 333 38.62 -2.51 -16.31
N TRP A 334 37.45 -2.87 -16.84
CA TRP A 334 36.99 -4.25 -16.86
C TRP A 334 35.94 -4.51 -17.95
N ASP A 335 35.89 -5.73 -18.46
CA ASP A 335 34.90 -6.21 -19.41
C ASP A 335 34.06 -7.31 -18.77
N LEU A 336 32.75 -7.13 -18.83
CA LEU A 336 31.77 -8.09 -18.36
C LEU A 336 31.12 -8.80 -19.53
N ASN A 337 31.62 -9.99 -19.85
CA ASN A 337 31.08 -10.82 -20.92
C ASN A 337 30.01 -11.75 -20.35
N ASP A 338 28.83 -11.21 -20.05
CA ASP A 338 27.67 -11.98 -19.60
C ASP A 338 26.57 -11.87 -20.66
N SER A 339 26.30 -12.98 -21.35
CA SER A 339 25.26 -13.08 -22.37
C SER A 339 23.87 -13.29 -21.76
N SER A 340 23.71 -13.15 -20.43
CA SER A 340 22.41 -13.27 -19.78
C SER A 340 21.46 -12.14 -20.16
N PHE A 341 20.19 -12.50 -20.35
CA PHE A 341 19.13 -11.57 -20.77
C PHE A 341 18.71 -10.58 -19.66
N ALA A 342 19.13 -10.80 -18.40
CA ALA A 342 18.76 -9.99 -17.25
C ALA A 342 19.99 -9.71 -16.36
N SER A 343 20.76 -8.68 -16.73
CA SER A 343 21.92 -8.18 -15.96
C SER A 343 21.61 -6.84 -15.31
N LEU A 344 21.83 -6.75 -14.00
CA LEU A 344 21.65 -5.53 -13.21
C LEU A 344 22.95 -5.11 -12.55
N PHE A 345 23.17 -3.80 -12.46
CA PHE A 345 24.40 -3.23 -11.93
C PHE A 345 24.12 -2.18 -10.85
N SER A 346 24.97 -2.14 -9.84
CA SER A 346 24.91 -1.16 -8.77
C SER A 346 26.32 -0.85 -8.26
N GLY A 347 26.59 0.42 -7.96
CA GLY A 347 27.85 0.88 -7.41
C GLY A 347 27.71 1.21 -5.93
N PHE A 348 28.80 1.05 -5.19
CA PHE A 348 28.86 1.39 -3.77
C PHE A 348 30.24 1.92 -3.40
N VAL A 349 30.30 2.79 -2.40
CA VAL A 349 31.55 3.29 -1.81
C VAL A 349 31.57 2.83 -0.36
N ASP A 350 32.63 2.10 0.01
CA ASP A 350 32.76 1.57 1.36
C ASP A 350 33.24 2.63 2.38
N ARG A 351 33.50 2.18 3.61
CA ARG A 351 33.93 3.08 4.70
C ARG A 351 35.38 3.57 4.57
N GLU A 352 36.18 2.93 3.73
CA GLU A 352 37.57 3.30 3.42
C GLU A 352 37.64 4.16 2.15
N ASP A 353 36.48 4.63 1.66
CA ASP A 353 36.34 5.46 0.47
C ASP A 353 36.65 4.72 -0.85
N GLU A 354 36.64 3.39 -0.83
CA GLU A 354 36.91 2.56 -2.00
C GLU A 354 35.65 2.21 -2.77
N ALA A 355 35.75 2.24 -4.10
CA ALA A 355 34.63 2.02 -4.99
C ALA A 355 34.48 0.54 -5.39
N HIS A 356 33.25 0.07 -5.38
CA HIS A 356 32.87 -1.31 -5.73
C HIS A 356 31.72 -1.29 -6.71
N ILE A 357 31.72 -2.23 -7.67
CA ILE A 357 30.62 -2.44 -8.61
C ILE A 357 30.09 -3.85 -8.42
N GLY A 358 28.84 -3.96 -8.03
CA GLY A 358 28.08 -5.20 -8.04
C GLY A 358 27.41 -5.42 -9.40
N HIS A 359 27.42 -6.67 -9.82
CA HIS A 359 26.70 -7.18 -10.97
C HIS A 359 25.87 -8.39 -10.55
N LEU A 360 24.58 -8.35 -10.81
CA LEU A 360 23.64 -9.44 -10.59
C LEU A 360 23.13 -9.92 -11.93
N SER A 361 23.43 -11.18 -12.27
CA SER A 361 22.89 -11.86 -13.43
C SER A 361 22.13 -13.11 -13.06
N PHE A 362 21.25 -13.54 -13.95
CA PHE A 362 20.47 -14.75 -13.78
C PHE A 362 20.66 -15.70 -14.97
N SER A 363 20.84 -16.99 -14.65
CA SER A 363 20.87 -18.08 -15.63
C SER A 363 19.57 -18.90 -15.53
N PRO A 364 18.65 -18.77 -16.52
CA PRO A 364 17.42 -19.57 -16.56
C PRO A 364 17.66 -21.07 -16.60
N THR A 365 18.73 -21.50 -17.30
CA THR A 365 19.06 -22.93 -17.47
C THR A 365 19.53 -23.58 -16.17
N LEU A 366 20.22 -22.84 -15.31
CA LEU A 366 20.73 -23.33 -14.04
C LEU A 366 19.81 -23.01 -12.85
N GLN A 367 18.81 -22.12 -13.04
CA GLN A 367 18.01 -21.54 -11.97
C GLN A 367 18.88 -20.95 -10.84
N LEU A 368 19.99 -20.33 -11.25
CA LEU A 368 20.96 -19.69 -10.36
C LEU A 368 21.10 -18.21 -10.73
N ALA A 369 21.03 -17.36 -9.72
CA ALA A 369 21.49 -16.00 -9.79
C ALA A 369 22.96 -15.94 -9.37
N SER A 370 23.75 -15.15 -10.09
CA SER A 370 25.18 -14.93 -9.87
C SER A 370 25.42 -13.48 -9.49
N VAL A 371 26.14 -13.28 -8.40
CA VAL A 371 26.57 -11.97 -7.91
C VAL A 371 28.07 -11.88 -8.10
N GLN A 372 28.51 -10.92 -8.89
CA GLN A 372 29.92 -10.59 -9.07
C GLN A 372 30.17 -9.18 -8.52
N ILE A 373 31.25 -9.02 -7.78
CA ILE A 373 31.64 -7.78 -7.13
C ILE A 373 33.03 -7.46 -7.59
N PHE A 374 33.15 -6.37 -8.34
CA PHE A 374 34.41 -5.81 -8.77
C PHE A 374 34.82 -4.69 -7.82
N SER A 375 35.83 -4.95 -7.00
CA SER A 375 36.48 -3.98 -6.13
C SER A 375 37.61 -3.29 -6.89
N LEU A 376 37.62 -1.96 -6.91
CA LEU A 376 38.67 -1.17 -7.57
C LEU A 376 39.96 -1.08 -6.73
N VAL A 377 40.02 -1.74 -5.57
CA VAL A 377 41.20 -1.78 -4.71
C VAL A 377 42.35 -2.49 -5.40
N VAL A 378 43.48 -1.80 -5.52
CA VAL A 378 44.71 -2.30 -6.16
C VAL A 378 45.51 -3.14 -5.16
N ILE A 379 45.86 -4.36 -5.53
CA ILE A 379 46.64 -5.29 -4.67
C ILE A 379 47.83 -5.85 -5.44
N PRO A 380 48.96 -6.17 -4.77
CA PRO A 380 50.05 -6.93 -5.38
C PRO A 380 49.52 -8.25 -5.99
N GLY A 381 49.37 -8.29 -7.31
CA GLY A 381 48.83 -9.42 -8.07
C GLY A 381 47.61 -9.10 -8.93
N SER A 382 46.86 -8.03 -8.64
CA SER A 382 45.76 -7.56 -9.49
C SER A 382 45.72 -6.03 -9.57
N PRO A 383 46.50 -5.43 -10.50
CA PRO A 383 46.61 -3.97 -10.62
C PRO A 383 45.32 -3.30 -11.13
N GLN A 384 44.38 -4.07 -11.66
CA GLN A 384 43.11 -3.58 -12.20
C GLN A 384 41.95 -3.66 -11.19
N GLY A 385 42.14 -4.28 -10.02
CA GLY A 385 41.09 -4.52 -9.02
C GLY A 385 40.85 -6.02 -8.76
N VAL A 386 40.01 -6.36 -7.79
CA VAL A 386 39.72 -7.75 -7.42
C VAL A 386 38.27 -8.08 -7.68
N ILE A 387 38.03 -9.27 -8.24
CA ILE A 387 36.69 -9.81 -8.48
C ILE A 387 36.42 -10.89 -7.44
N THR A 388 35.29 -10.74 -6.76
CA THR A 388 34.74 -11.75 -5.85
C THR A 388 33.29 -11.99 -6.23
N GLY A 389 32.71 -13.10 -5.81
CA GLY A 389 31.34 -13.38 -6.18
C GLY A 389 30.81 -14.63 -5.53
N HIS A 390 29.51 -14.80 -5.65
CA HIS A 390 28.79 -15.93 -5.11
C HIS A 390 27.49 -16.16 -5.88
N THR A 391 26.91 -17.35 -5.74
CA THR A 391 25.69 -17.72 -6.45
C THR A 391 24.61 -18.20 -5.49
N PHE A 392 23.34 -18.00 -5.85
CA PHE A 392 22.21 -18.52 -5.09
C PHE A 392 21.07 -18.97 -6.00
N LYS A 393 20.22 -19.86 -5.49
CA LYS A 393 19.05 -20.34 -6.22
C LYS A 393 18.04 -19.20 -6.44
N PHE A 394 17.60 -19.05 -7.67
CA PHE A 394 16.59 -18.08 -8.07
C PHE A 394 15.65 -18.73 -9.09
N ASP A 395 14.36 -18.65 -8.82
CA ASP A 395 13.34 -19.22 -9.69
C ASP A 395 12.40 -18.09 -10.17
N PRO A 396 12.48 -17.68 -11.45
CA PRO A 396 11.66 -16.61 -12.00
C PRO A 396 10.18 -17.01 -12.08
N GLU A 397 9.84 -18.31 -12.10
CA GLU A 397 8.43 -18.73 -12.09
C GLU A 397 7.75 -18.44 -10.75
N ASP A 398 8.51 -18.43 -9.65
CA ASP A 398 8.03 -18.15 -8.31
C ASP A 398 8.22 -16.66 -7.90
N VAL A 399 9.30 -16.03 -8.37
CA VAL A 399 9.76 -14.69 -7.96
C VAL A 399 9.49 -13.63 -9.03
N GLY A 400 9.25 -13.98 -10.29
CA GLY A 400 9.26 -13.04 -11.41
C GLY A 400 10.66 -12.48 -11.71
N ASP A 401 10.77 -11.73 -12.80
CA ASP A 401 12.03 -11.15 -13.28
C ASP A 401 12.63 -10.11 -12.32
N LEU A 402 13.94 -9.94 -12.39
CA LEU A 402 14.67 -8.93 -11.61
C LEU A 402 14.35 -7.51 -12.11
N LEU A 403 13.98 -6.61 -11.19
CA LEU A 403 13.61 -5.22 -11.47
C LEU A 403 14.66 -4.19 -11.05
N SER A 404 15.26 -4.37 -9.87
CA SER A 404 16.21 -3.42 -9.31
C SER A 404 17.22 -4.15 -8.44
N PHE A 405 18.42 -3.56 -8.31
CA PHE A 405 19.54 -4.15 -7.59
C PHE A 405 20.34 -3.06 -6.89
N ALA A 406 20.73 -3.32 -5.64
CA ALA A 406 21.59 -2.49 -4.82
C ALA A 406 22.63 -3.36 -4.12
N ILE A 407 23.84 -2.82 -3.96
CA ILE A 407 24.92 -3.49 -3.22
C ILE A 407 25.46 -2.58 -2.12
N GLU A 408 25.81 -3.19 -1.00
CA GLU A 408 26.63 -2.63 0.07
C GLU A 408 27.81 -3.58 0.28
N THR A 409 29.03 -3.05 0.33
CA THR A 409 30.24 -3.84 0.53
C THR A 409 30.98 -3.39 1.80
N ALA A 410 31.63 -4.35 2.45
CA ALA A 410 32.67 -4.06 3.43
C ALA A 410 34.01 -3.82 2.73
N PRO A 411 34.96 -3.13 3.37
CA PRO A 411 36.32 -3.04 2.86
C PRO A 411 36.92 -4.41 2.60
N LEU A 412 37.77 -4.47 1.57
CA LEU A 412 38.39 -5.70 1.13
C LEU A 412 39.28 -6.29 2.23
N ARG A 413 39.04 -7.55 2.58
CA ARG A 413 39.85 -8.31 3.56
C ARG A 413 40.12 -9.71 3.03
N ASP A 414 41.36 -10.16 3.13
CA ASP A 414 41.78 -11.50 2.69
C ASP A 414 41.36 -11.84 1.25
N TYR A 415 41.50 -10.86 0.34
CA TYR A 415 41.07 -10.96 -1.08
C TYR A 415 39.57 -11.25 -1.28
N SER A 416 38.75 -11.04 -0.25
CA SER A 416 37.30 -11.24 -0.27
C SER A 416 36.57 -9.96 0.13
N VAL A 417 35.44 -9.68 -0.54
CA VAL A 417 34.56 -8.55 -0.21
C VAL A 417 33.29 -9.12 0.39
N ALA A 418 33.10 -8.92 1.70
CA ALA A 418 31.81 -9.20 2.32
C ALA A 418 30.77 -8.21 1.77
N SER A 419 29.58 -8.70 1.47
CA SER A 419 28.55 -7.92 0.80
C SER A 419 27.17 -8.16 1.36
N ARG A 420 26.35 -7.12 1.29
CA ARG A 420 24.91 -7.19 1.41
C ARG A 420 24.31 -6.72 0.10
N ILE A 421 23.41 -7.51 -0.45
CA ILE A 421 22.71 -7.17 -1.70
C ILE A 421 21.23 -7.02 -1.44
N SER A 422 20.60 -6.10 -2.15
CA SER A 422 19.15 -5.99 -2.23
C SER A 422 18.73 -6.09 -3.68
N PHE A 423 17.64 -6.82 -3.93
CA PHE A 423 17.02 -6.83 -5.25
C PHE A 423 15.50 -6.94 -5.12
N ALA A 424 14.82 -6.33 -6.08
CA ALA A 424 13.37 -6.42 -6.22
C ALA A 424 13.01 -7.17 -7.50
N SER A 425 11.85 -7.81 -7.52
CA SER A 425 11.34 -8.51 -8.69
C SER A 425 9.95 -8.04 -9.13
N THR A 426 9.55 -8.38 -10.36
CA THR A 426 8.27 -7.96 -10.99
C THR A 426 7.04 -8.38 -10.20
N SER A 427 7.14 -9.49 -9.47
CA SER A 427 6.09 -10.01 -8.60
C SER A 427 5.92 -9.23 -7.29
N GLY A 428 6.72 -8.17 -7.04
CA GLY A 428 6.66 -7.35 -5.83
C GLY A 428 7.42 -7.90 -4.63
N LEU A 429 8.33 -8.85 -4.84
CA LEU A 429 9.19 -9.35 -3.80
C LEU A 429 10.47 -8.50 -3.72
N LEU A 430 10.74 -7.92 -2.56
CA LEU A 430 12.00 -7.25 -2.23
C LEU A 430 12.79 -8.13 -1.27
N GLN A 431 13.99 -8.55 -1.66
CA GLN A 431 14.84 -9.42 -0.86
C GLN A 431 16.15 -8.75 -0.51
N VAL A 432 16.71 -9.12 0.64
CA VAL A 432 18.08 -8.81 1.01
C VAL A 432 18.81 -10.09 1.40
N ARG A 433 20.06 -10.17 0.94
CA ARG A 433 20.98 -11.26 1.24
C ARG A 433 22.28 -10.70 1.78
N GLU A 434 22.90 -11.44 2.69
CA GLU A 434 24.22 -11.17 3.22
C GLU A 434 25.15 -12.28 2.73
N ASN A 435 26.01 -11.94 1.77
CA ASN A 435 26.73 -12.89 0.94
C ASN A 435 25.72 -13.91 0.35
N GLU A 436 25.99 -15.20 0.50
CA GLU A 436 25.12 -16.28 0.01
C GLU A 436 23.83 -16.46 0.82
N HIS A 437 23.77 -15.90 2.02
CA HIS A 437 22.73 -16.19 3.00
C HIS A 437 21.54 -15.25 2.85
N PHE A 438 20.34 -15.81 2.96
CA PHE A 438 19.12 -15.03 3.05
C PHE A 438 19.09 -14.23 4.37
N ALA A 439 18.85 -12.93 4.29
CA ALA A 439 18.68 -12.08 5.46
C ALA A 439 17.18 -11.86 5.76
N TRP A 440 16.46 -11.23 4.83
CA TRP A 440 15.02 -10.98 4.97
C TRP A 440 14.35 -10.73 3.61
N ALA A 441 13.02 -10.79 3.58
CA ALA A 441 12.20 -10.46 2.42
C ALA A 441 10.96 -9.66 2.83
N ARG A 442 10.53 -8.78 1.93
CA ARG A 442 9.30 -8.01 2.02
C ARG A 442 8.46 -8.26 0.78
N ASP A 443 7.16 -8.42 0.97
CA ASP A 443 6.20 -8.56 -0.12
C ASP A 443 5.44 -7.24 -0.27
N GLU A 444 5.89 -6.46 -1.26
CA GLU A 444 5.42 -5.12 -1.60
C GLU A 444 4.29 -5.13 -2.63
N ALA A 445 3.97 -6.31 -3.21
CA ALA A 445 2.81 -6.45 -4.10
C ALA A 445 1.49 -6.13 -3.39
N LEU A 446 1.42 -6.39 -2.08
CA LEU A 446 0.27 -6.06 -1.23
C LEU A 446 0.01 -4.56 -1.09
N ALA A 447 0.93 -3.70 -1.52
CA ALA A 447 0.67 -2.27 -1.60
C ALA A 447 -0.27 -1.91 -2.76
N GLU A 448 -0.40 -2.77 -3.78
CA GLU A 448 -1.15 -2.52 -5.02
C GLU A 448 -2.26 -3.55 -5.24
N ILE A 449 -3.17 -3.66 -4.28
CA ILE A 449 -4.38 -4.48 -4.43
C ILE A 449 -5.33 -3.82 -5.43
N ASP A 450 -5.78 -4.58 -6.42
CA ASP A 450 -6.56 -4.07 -7.56
C ASP A 450 -8.01 -4.54 -7.64
N HIS A 451 -8.34 -5.67 -7.02
CA HIS A 451 -9.70 -6.20 -6.99
C HIS A 451 -10.26 -6.25 -5.55
N LEU A 452 -11.60 -6.29 -5.44
CA LEU A 452 -12.28 -6.51 -4.16
C LEU A 452 -11.81 -7.85 -3.54
N PRO A 453 -11.27 -7.83 -2.31
CA PRO A 453 -10.84 -9.04 -1.61
C PRO A 453 -11.97 -10.03 -1.38
N ALA A 454 -11.63 -11.31 -1.46
CA ALA A 454 -12.53 -12.40 -1.14
C ALA A 454 -12.16 -12.99 0.23
N MET A 455 -13.15 -13.35 1.05
CA MET A 455 -12.89 -13.93 2.38
C MET A 455 -13.34 -15.37 2.46
N VAL A 456 -12.48 -16.21 3.03
CA VAL A 456 -12.74 -17.63 3.22
C VAL A 456 -12.63 -17.96 4.69
N GLN A 457 -13.70 -18.55 5.25
CA GLN A 457 -13.61 -19.19 6.55
C GLN A 457 -12.98 -20.57 6.36
N ILE A 458 -11.81 -20.79 6.95
CA ILE A 458 -11.08 -22.05 6.86
C ILE A 458 -11.37 -22.87 8.12
N SER A 459 -11.73 -24.14 7.98
CA SER A 459 -11.90 -25.04 9.13
C SER A 459 -10.54 -25.50 9.66
N ASP A 460 -10.42 -25.63 10.99
CA ASP A 460 -9.20 -26.13 11.62
C ASP A 460 -8.89 -27.57 11.17
N GLY A 461 -7.63 -27.80 10.78
CA GLY A 461 -7.09 -29.14 10.55
C GLY A 461 -6.45 -29.33 9.18
N PHE A 462 -5.25 -28.80 8.97
CA PHE A 462 -4.24 -29.40 8.09
C PHE A 462 -2.88 -28.76 8.38
N SER A 463 -2.07 -29.40 9.23
CA SER A 463 -0.65 -29.08 9.40
C SER A 463 0.15 -29.95 8.42
N GLY A 464 0.55 -29.42 7.28
CA GLY A 464 1.44 -30.18 6.38
C GLY A 464 1.45 -29.83 4.89
N ALA A 465 0.72 -28.81 4.42
CA ALA A 465 0.71 -28.50 2.99
C ALA A 465 2.09 -28.01 2.48
N ARG A 466 2.49 -28.49 1.30
CA ARG A 466 3.68 -28.02 0.56
C ARG A 466 3.48 -26.56 0.19
N THR A 467 4.08 -25.66 0.97
CA THR A 467 4.14 -24.22 0.66
C THR A 467 5.38 -23.92 -0.18
N SER A 468 5.27 -22.93 -1.07
CA SER A 468 6.38 -22.47 -1.91
C SER A 468 7.57 -22.02 -1.05
N PRO A 469 8.82 -22.15 -1.53
CA PRO A 469 10.02 -21.75 -0.78
C PRO A 469 9.95 -20.30 -0.28
N ILE A 470 9.44 -19.38 -1.10
CA ILE A 470 9.26 -17.97 -0.74
C ILE A 470 8.24 -17.80 0.38
N THR A 471 7.14 -18.54 0.34
CA THR A 471 6.15 -18.52 1.42
C THR A 471 6.79 -18.92 2.75
N ARG A 472 7.76 -19.86 2.74
CA ARG A 472 8.52 -20.22 3.95
C ARG A 472 9.45 -19.10 4.40
N LEU A 473 10.10 -18.40 3.47
CA LEU A 473 10.98 -17.26 3.78
C LEU A 473 10.20 -16.10 4.40
N LEU A 474 9.04 -15.74 3.84
CA LEU A 474 8.14 -14.72 4.40
C LEU A 474 7.59 -15.11 5.79
N ARG A 475 7.59 -16.40 6.12
CA ARG A 475 7.18 -16.93 7.44
C ARG A 475 8.34 -17.02 8.44
N TYR A 476 9.60 -17.05 7.99
CA TYR A 476 10.78 -17.39 8.81
C TYR A 476 11.13 -16.35 9.90
N GLY A 477 10.51 -15.16 9.87
CA GLY A 477 10.63 -14.15 10.92
C GLY A 477 9.83 -14.41 12.20
N ALA A 478 9.12 -15.55 12.32
CA ALA A 478 8.27 -15.83 13.48
C ALA A 478 8.47 -17.27 14.00
N ASN A 479 9.09 -17.40 15.18
CA ASN A 479 9.13 -18.63 15.99
C ASN A 479 7.73 -19.03 16.54
N GLY A 480 6.73 -19.13 15.68
CA GLY A 480 5.36 -19.45 16.06
C GLY A 480 4.87 -20.71 15.37
N LYS A 481 4.40 -21.69 16.15
CA LYS A 481 3.48 -22.73 15.67
C LYS A 481 2.46 -22.12 14.72
N VAL A 482 2.16 -22.81 13.62
CA VAL A 482 1.08 -22.45 12.68
C VAL A 482 -0.16 -22.12 13.51
N ALA A 483 -0.52 -20.84 13.55
CA ALA A 483 -1.76 -20.43 14.17
C ALA A 483 -2.87 -21.02 13.31
N THR A 484 -3.63 -21.92 13.89
CA THR A 484 -4.86 -22.48 13.34
C THR A 484 -5.89 -21.36 13.35
N THR A 485 -5.91 -20.55 12.30
CA THR A 485 -6.84 -19.43 12.17
C THR A 485 -7.95 -19.76 11.19
N SER A 486 -9.17 -19.44 11.60
CA SER A 486 -10.40 -19.75 10.91
C SER A 486 -10.73 -18.85 9.72
N LEU A 487 -9.90 -17.85 9.37
CA LEU A 487 -10.26 -16.81 8.39
C LEU A 487 -9.07 -16.34 7.53
N ALA A 488 -9.13 -16.61 6.22
CA ALA A 488 -8.18 -16.09 5.23
C ALA A 488 -8.81 -15.03 4.32
N VAL A 489 -8.05 -13.97 4.03
CA VAL A 489 -8.36 -12.97 3.00
C VAL A 489 -7.59 -13.33 1.74
N VAL A 490 -8.28 -13.51 0.63
CA VAL A 490 -7.68 -13.67 -0.68
C VAL A 490 -7.68 -12.31 -1.38
N VAL A 491 -6.49 -11.85 -1.75
CA VAL A 491 -6.29 -10.58 -2.48
C VAL A 491 -5.49 -10.83 -3.75
N SER A 492 -5.83 -10.12 -4.82
CA SER A 492 -4.96 -9.98 -5.99
C SER A 492 -4.17 -8.68 -5.91
N SER A 493 -3.02 -8.68 -6.57
CA SER A 493 -2.24 -7.47 -6.80
C SER A 493 -2.01 -7.21 -8.29
N ARG A 494 -1.69 -5.95 -8.60
CA ARG A 494 -1.22 -5.52 -9.93
C ARG A 494 0.10 -6.18 -10.35
N SER A 495 0.84 -6.75 -9.42
CA SER A 495 2.08 -7.52 -9.67
C SER A 495 1.81 -8.97 -10.07
N GLN A 496 0.60 -9.28 -10.56
CA GLN A 496 0.19 -10.62 -11.01
C GLN A 496 0.27 -11.69 -9.91
N THR A 497 0.12 -11.29 -8.65
CA THR A 497 0.14 -12.20 -7.51
C THR A 497 -1.24 -12.32 -6.88
N ILE A 498 -1.54 -13.51 -6.39
CA ILE A 498 -2.65 -13.78 -5.47
C ILE A 498 -2.07 -14.16 -4.11
N HIS A 499 -2.60 -13.57 -3.04
CA HIS A 499 -2.19 -13.86 -1.68
C HIS A 499 -3.34 -14.36 -0.83
N GLY A 500 -3.08 -15.35 0.01
CA GLY A 500 -3.90 -15.69 1.17
C GLY A 500 -3.30 -15.05 2.42
N LEU A 501 -4.03 -14.14 3.06
CA LEU A 501 -3.61 -13.44 4.28
C LEU A 501 -4.39 -13.95 5.50
N ASP A 502 -3.71 -14.08 6.63
CA ASP A 502 -4.37 -14.27 7.92
C ASP A 502 -4.93 -12.93 8.41
N ALA A 503 -6.23 -12.70 8.20
CA ALA A 503 -6.89 -11.47 8.66
C ALA A 503 -6.95 -11.35 10.19
N LYS A 504 -6.90 -12.49 10.89
CA LYS A 504 -7.24 -12.61 12.30
C LYS A 504 -6.03 -12.37 13.18
N ASP A 505 -4.88 -12.97 12.84
CA ASP A 505 -3.65 -12.86 13.61
C ASP A 505 -2.48 -12.30 12.75
N ASN A 506 -2.23 -10.99 12.90
CA ASN A 506 -1.08 -10.23 12.36
C ASN A 506 -1.02 -9.98 10.84
N GLY A 507 -2.05 -10.29 10.04
CA GLY A 507 -2.03 -9.95 8.60
C GLY A 507 -0.95 -10.70 7.83
N LYS A 508 -0.53 -11.87 8.32
CA LYS A 508 0.60 -12.63 7.75
C LYS A 508 0.21 -13.24 6.42
N VAL A 509 1.17 -13.28 5.50
CA VAL A 509 1.01 -14.03 4.23
C VAL A 509 1.06 -15.51 4.56
N VAL A 510 -0.08 -16.17 4.42
CA VAL A 510 -0.21 -17.62 4.56
C VAL A 510 0.33 -18.26 3.29
N TRP A 511 -0.12 -17.87 2.11
CA TRP A 511 0.40 -18.39 0.85
C TRP A 511 0.39 -17.29 -0.20
N ARG A 512 1.21 -17.50 -1.23
CA ARG A 512 1.38 -16.60 -2.36
C ARG A 512 1.50 -17.42 -3.63
N TYR A 513 0.78 -16.98 -4.66
CA TYR A 513 0.82 -17.55 -6.00
C TYR A 513 1.13 -16.43 -6.98
N PHE A 514 2.14 -16.60 -7.82
CA PHE A 514 2.53 -15.65 -8.85
C PHE A 514 2.20 -16.24 -10.21
N VAL A 515 1.55 -15.46 -11.07
CA VAL A 515 1.26 -15.87 -12.44
C VAL A 515 2.45 -15.50 -13.31
N SER A 516 3.26 -16.48 -13.67
CA SER A 516 4.43 -16.31 -14.54
C SER A 516 4.01 -16.30 -16.01
N LEU A 517 3.51 -15.16 -16.50
CA LEU A 517 3.20 -14.95 -17.92
C LEU A 517 3.90 -13.70 -18.44
N GLU A 518 4.33 -13.77 -19.70
CA GLU A 518 4.88 -12.60 -20.39
C GLU A 518 3.79 -11.55 -20.64
N GLY A 519 4.10 -10.30 -20.28
CA GLY A 519 3.19 -9.17 -20.43
C GLY A 519 2.38 -8.84 -19.17
N ARG A 520 1.59 -7.78 -19.23
CA ARG A 520 0.73 -7.36 -18.12
C ARG A 520 -0.62 -8.07 -18.18
N ILE A 521 -1.11 -8.46 -17.01
CA ILE A 521 -2.44 -9.04 -16.82
C ILE A 521 -3.31 -8.03 -16.07
N GLU A 522 -4.58 -7.96 -16.44
CA GLU A 522 -5.62 -7.25 -15.70
C GLU A 522 -6.58 -8.24 -15.05
N TRP A 523 -6.69 -8.22 -13.72
CA TRP A 523 -7.66 -9.06 -13.01
C TRP A 523 -9.09 -8.60 -13.27
N GLU A 524 -9.97 -9.55 -13.60
CA GLU A 524 -11.39 -9.27 -13.89
C GLU A 524 -12.32 -9.64 -12.74
N THR A 525 -12.09 -10.81 -12.13
CA THR A 525 -12.88 -11.24 -10.97
C THR A 525 -12.10 -12.22 -10.09
N ILE A 526 -12.41 -12.22 -8.80
CA ILE A 526 -12.03 -13.26 -7.85
C ILE A 526 -13.30 -13.76 -7.21
N LEU A 527 -13.65 -15.01 -7.47
CA LEU A 527 -14.84 -15.66 -6.93
C LEU A 527 -14.45 -16.83 -6.05
N LEU A 528 -15.23 -17.01 -4.99
CA LEU A 528 -15.14 -18.18 -4.13
C LEU A 528 -16.26 -19.15 -4.50
N ALA A 529 -15.89 -20.41 -4.72
CA ALA A 529 -16.83 -21.50 -4.91
C ALA A 529 -16.60 -22.55 -3.82
N HIS A 530 -17.64 -22.88 -3.06
CA HIS A 530 -17.62 -24.07 -2.22
C HIS A 530 -17.69 -25.30 -3.12
N LEU A 531 -16.75 -26.24 -2.93
CA LEU A 531 -16.84 -27.54 -3.57
C LEU A 531 -17.78 -28.42 -2.74
N ASP A 532 -18.98 -28.67 -3.28
CA ASP A 532 -19.85 -29.74 -2.79
C ASP A 532 -19.22 -31.08 -3.22
N GLY A 533 -18.25 -31.54 -2.44
CA GLY A 533 -17.53 -32.79 -2.67
C GLY A 533 -17.82 -33.80 -1.56
N THR A 534 -18.21 -35.00 -1.95
CA THR A 534 -18.50 -36.21 -1.15
C THR A 534 -17.29 -36.77 -0.36
N GLY A 535 -16.28 -35.95 -0.08
CA GLY A 535 -15.09 -36.28 0.70
C GLY A 535 -15.00 -35.41 1.96
N THR A 536 -14.31 -35.91 2.98
CA THR A 536 -14.28 -35.40 4.37
C THR A 536 -13.64 -34.01 4.58
N THR A 537 -13.38 -33.22 3.52
CA THR A 537 -12.85 -31.86 3.64
C THR A 537 -13.54 -30.92 2.65
N SER A 538 -14.28 -29.93 3.15
CA SER A 538 -14.82 -28.83 2.36
C SER A 538 -13.70 -27.88 1.93
N SER A 539 -13.04 -28.15 0.81
CA SER A 539 -12.10 -27.18 0.23
C SER A 539 -12.87 -26.05 -0.46
N VAL A 540 -12.41 -24.82 -0.24
CA VAL A 540 -12.95 -23.63 -0.91
C VAL A 540 -12.06 -23.34 -2.10
N ARG A 541 -12.64 -23.27 -3.30
CA ARG A 541 -11.93 -22.93 -4.53
C ARG A 541 -11.96 -21.42 -4.76
N VAL A 542 -10.80 -20.85 -5.04
CA VAL A 542 -10.64 -19.49 -5.56
C VAL A 542 -10.57 -19.59 -7.08
N ASN A 543 -11.59 -19.08 -7.76
CA ASN A 543 -11.57 -18.91 -9.21
C ASN A 543 -11.23 -17.46 -9.52
N ALA A 544 -10.03 -17.22 -10.01
CA ALA A 544 -9.61 -15.90 -10.49
C ALA A 544 -9.65 -15.89 -12.02
N THR A 545 -10.26 -14.85 -12.59
CA THR A 545 -10.17 -14.62 -14.04
C THR A 545 -9.36 -13.37 -14.31
N ALA A 546 -8.52 -13.45 -15.33
CA ALA A 546 -7.61 -12.39 -15.69
C ALA A 546 -7.53 -12.26 -17.21
N ARG A 547 -7.28 -11.04 -17.69
CA ARG A 547 -7.16 -10.74 -19.11
C ARG A 547 -5.73 -10.38 -19.44
N THR A 548 -5.16 -11.03 -20.43
CA THR A 548 -3.82 -10.73 -20.94
C THR A 548 -3.84 -9.52 -21.89
N SER A 549 -2.67 -8.96 -22.16
CA SER A 549 -2.49 -7.86 -23.12
C SER A 549 -2.96 -8.19 -24.54
N ASP A 550 -2.93 -9.46 -24.95
CA ASP A 550 -3.46 -9.94 -26.23
C ASP A 550 -4.94 -10.33 -26.18
N HIS A 551 -5.67 -9.88 -25.14
CA HIS A 551 -7.09 -10.08 -24.92
C HIS A 551 -7.55 -11.54 -24.72
N ARG A 552 -6.66 -12.44 -24.32
CA ARG A 552 -7.04 -13.81 -23.88
C ARG A 552 -7.54 -13.78 -22.44
N LEU A 553 -8.45 -14.70 -22.13
CA LEU A 553 -8.96 -14.90 -20.78
C LEU A 553 -8.23 -16.08 -20.13
N LEU A 554 -7.72 -15.83 -18.93
CA LEU A 554 -7.10 -16.83 -18.06
C LEU A 554 -8.06 -17.17 -16.94
N LEU A 555 -8.21 -18.46 -16.66
CA LEU A 555 -8.95 -18.96 -15.50
C LEU A 555 -7.98 -19.72 -14.61
N ILE A 556 -7.77 -19.21 -13.41
CA ILE A 556 -6.88 -19.80 -12.41
C ILE A 556 -7.75 -20.31 -11.26
N SER A 557 -7.62 -21.60 -10.97
CA SER A 557 -8.33 -22.25 -9.86
C SER A 557 -7.34 -22.63 -8.76
N LEU A 558 -7.42 -21.97 -7.60
CA LEU A 558 -6.57 -22.25 -6.44
C LEU A 558 -7.39 -22.84 -5.29
N ASP A 559 -6.77 -23.67 -4.47
CA ASP A 559 -7.27 -24.02 -3.15
C ASP A 559 -7.08 -22.83 -2.19
N ALA A 560 -8.16 -22.34 -1.60
CA ALA A 560 -8.12 -21.13 -0.77
C ALA A 560 -7.28 -21.27 0.52
N GLN A 561 -7.08 -22.49 1.00
CA GLN A 561 -6.35 -22.75 2.24
C GLN A 561 -4.85 -22.86 2.00
N THR A 562 -4.44 -23.48 0.89
CA THR A 562 -3.05 -23.81 0.59
C THR A 562 -2.42 -22.93 -0.48
N GLY A 563 -3.24 -22.29 -1.33
CA GLY A 563 -2.80 -21.61 -2.53
C GLY A 563 -2.35 -22.58 -3.63
N GLN A 564 -2.56 -23.88 -3.47
CA GLN A 564 -2.18 -24.87 -4.47
C GLN A 564 -3.14 -24.82 -5.65
N GLU A 565 -2.59 -24.93 -6.85
CA GLU A 565 -3.35 -24.95 -8.09
C GLU A 565 -4.16 -26.25 -8.25
N LEU A 566 -5.45 -26.11 -8.60
CA LEU A 566 -6.41 -27.21 -8.71
C LEU A 566 -6.74 -27.58 -10.17
N ASP A 567 -6.76 -26.61 -11.09
CA ASP A 567 -6.92 -26.84 -12.53
C ASP A 567 -6.50 -25.56 -13.31
N HIS A 568 -5.72 -25.72 -14.38
CA HIS A 568 -5.27 -24.63 -15.25
C HIS A 568 -5.82 -24.85 -16.66
N GLN A 569 -6.82 -24.04 -17.05
CA GLN A 569 -7.36 -24.09 -18.42
C GLN A 569 -7.16 -22.73 -19.08
N ILE A 570 -6.19 -22.66 -20.01
CA ILE A 570 -6.13 -21.58 -21.00
C ILE A 570 -7.17 -21.90 -22.07
N THR A 571 -8.32 -21.23 -22.03
CA THR A 571 -9.32 -21.39 -23.09
C THR A 571 -9.04 -20.40 -24.22
N GLU A 572 -8.73 -20.89 -25.43
CA GLU A 572 -8.61 -20.07 -26.64
C GLU A 572 -9.98 -19.59 -27.19
N ASP A 573 -10.93 -19.27 -26.31
CA ASP A 573 -12.25 -18.89 -26.75
C ASP A 573 -12.22 -17.46 -27.30
N ARG A 574 -12.21 -17.33 -28.63
CA ARG A 574 -12.23 -16.05 -29.36
C ARG A 574 -13.55 -15.27 -29.16
N ARG A 575 -14.50 -15.78 -28.35
CA ARG A 575 -15.75 -15.10 -28.02
C ARG A 575 -15.98 -15.08 -26.50
N PRO A 576 -15.96 -13.89 -25.90
CA PRO A 576 -15.99 -13.75 -24.44
C PRO A 576 -17.36 -14.12 -23.84
N PRO A 577 -17.43 -14.68 -22.62
CA PRO A 577 -18.38 -14.16 -21.65
C PRO A 577 -17.93 -12.73 -21.31
N ARG A 578 -18.58 -11.71 -21.87
CA ARG A 578 -18.26 -10.31 -21.55
C ARG A 578 -18.68 -9.98 -20.12
N HIS A 579 -17.81 -10.27 -19.15
CA HIS A 579 -17.79 -9.56 -17.88
C HIS A 579 -16.77 -8.43 -18.04
N HIS A 580 -17.28 -7.19 -18.02
CA HIS A 580 -16.44 -6.00 -18.12
C HIS A 580 -15.99 -5.61 -16.72
N GLN A 581 -14.73 -5.19 -16.64
CA GLN A 581 -14.08 -4.40 -15.58
C GLN A 581 -15.11 -3.71 -14.67
N GLY A 582 -15.00 -3.99 -13.38
CA GLY A 582 -15.70 -3.28 -12.33
C GLY A 582 -15.25 -1.82 -12.27
N SER A 583 -15.69 -1.01 -13.23
CA SER A 583 -15.98 0.39 -12.96
C SER A 583 -16.96 0.44 -11.79
N THR A 584 -16.80 1.40 -10.89
CA THR A 584 -17.71 1.75 -9.78
C THR A 584 -19.17 1.97 -10.21
N SER A 585 -19.44 1.92 -11.52
CA SER A 585 -20.74 2.06 -12.16
C SER A 585 -21.44 0.73 -12.54
N SER A 586 -20.89 -0.46 -12.27
CA SER A 586 -21.65 -1.71 -12.55
C SER A 586 -21.57 -2.78 -11.48
N LEU A 587 -22.71 -3.42 -11.19
CA LEU A 587 -22.87 -4.46 -10.16
C LEU A 587 -23.42 -5.74 -10.78
N PHE A 588 -22.87 -6.89 -10.41
CA PHE A 588 -23.33 -8.22 -10.82
C PHE A 588 -23.81 -9.02 -9.61
N PHE A 589 -24.90 -9.78 -9.75
CA PHE A 589 -25.41 -10.62 -8.67
C PHE A 589 -26.34 -11.74 -9.14
N ARG A 590 -26.57 -12.73 -8.27
CA ARG A 590 -27.60 -13.76 -8.47
C ARG A 590 -28.97 -13.10 -8.50
N GLY A 591 -29.71 -13.32 -9.58
CA GLY A 591 -30.99 -12.70 -9.86
C GLY A 591 -32.08 -13.19 -8.92
N VAL A 592 -33.21 -12.48 -8.93
CA VAL A 592 -34.39 -12.77 -8.10
C VAL A 592 -35.05 -14.10 -8.47
N ASN A 593 -34.87 -14.56 -9.72
CA ASN A 593 -35.32 -15.87 -10.18
C ASN A 593 -34.20 -16.93 -10.03
N PRO A 594 -34.51 -18.13 -9.51
CA PRO A 594 -33.56 -19.24 -9.47
C PRO A 594 -32.99 -19.51 -10.86
N GLY A 595 -31.66 -19.50 -11.00
CA GLY A 595 -30.97 -19.76 -12.28
C GLY A 595 -30.67 -18.53 -13.15
N CYS A 596 -31.19 -17.35 -12.82
CA CYS A 596 -30.87 -16.10 -13.51
C CYS A 596 -29.85 -15.27 -12.73
N ALA A 597 -29.01 -14.48 -13.42
CA ALA A 597 -28.17 -13.43 -12.83
C ALA A 597 -28.68 -12.05 -13.21
N SER A 598 -28.58 -11.07 -12.33
CA SER A 598 -28.95 -9.69 -12.57
C SER A 598 -27.70 -8.80 -12.59
N LYS A 599 -27.66 -7.85 -13.53
CA LYS A 599 -26.58 -6.86 -13.65
C LYS A 599 -27.18 -5.47 -13.68
N ILE A 600 -26.64 -4.57 -12.86
CA ILE A 600 -26.92 -3.14 -12.94
C ILE A 600 -25.76 -2.48 -13.66
N LYS A 601 -26.07 -1.73 -14.71
CA LYS A 601 -25.11 -0.91 -15.46
C LYS A 601 -25.54 0.54 -15.32
N ALA A 602 -24.72 1.35 -14.68
CA ALA A 602 -24.86 2.80 -14.65
C ALA A 602 -23.95 3.44 -15.70
N GLY A 603 -24.49 4.43 -16.40
CA GLY A 603 -23.79 5.30 -17.33
C GLY A 603 -24.25 6.74 -17.18
N ASP A 604 -23.82 7.59 -18.09
CA ASP A 604 -24.17 9.02 -18.06
C ASP A 604 -25.67 9.22 -18.27
N GLY A 605 -26.34 9.78 -17.26
CA GLY A 605 -27.78 10.07 -17.29
C GLY A 605 -28.72 8.86 -17.20
N LEU A 606 -28.22 7.62 -17.16
CA LEU A 606 -29.06 6.42 -17.19
C LEU A 606 -28.51 5.26 -16.34
N VAL A 607 -29.40 4.59 -15.61
CA VAL A 607 -29.13 3.31 -14.95
C VAL A 607 -30.00 2.22 -15.57
N GLU A 608 -29.38 1.12 -15.95
CA GLU A 608 -30.04 -0.02 -16.60
C GLU A 608 -29.93 -1.29 -15.76
N GLY A 609 -31.05 -1.98 -15.57
CA GLY A 609 -31.10 -3.32 -15.01
C GLY A 609 -31.20 -4.38 -16.09
N TRP A 610 -30.32 -5.37 -16.05
CA TRP A 610 -30.24 -6.47 -17.00
C TRP A 610 -30.48 -7.79 -16.29
N SER A 611 -31.29 -8.67 -16.86
CA SER A 611 -31.43 -10.07 -16.46
C SER A 611 -30.69 -10.97 -17.44
N MET A 612 -29.97 -11.94 -16.90
CA MET A 612 -29.19 -12.94 -17.62
C MET A 612 -29.76 -14.32 -17.25
N CYS A 613 -30.65 -14.84 -18.08
CA CYS A 613 -31.26 -16.17 -17.93
C CYS A 613 -30.90 -17.00 -19.16
N ASP A 614 -30.62 -18.30 -19.00
CA ASP A 614 -30.36 -19.22 -20.14
C ASP A 614 -29.35 -18.68 -21.17
N ARG A 615 -28.26 -18.07 -20.69
CA ARG A 615 -27.21 -17.41 -21.49
C ARG A 615 -27.68 -16.25 -22.38
N GLN A 616 -28.92 -15.81 -22.26
CA GLN A 616 -29.45 -14.63 -22.95
C GLN A 616 -29.49 -13.41 -22.05
N ARG A 617 -29.06 -12.26 -22.59
CA ARG A 617 -29.09 -10.96 -21.90
C ARG A 617 -30.35 -10.21 -22.32
N ARG A 618 -31.20 -9.91 -21.35
CA ARG A 618 -32.41 -9.11 -21.55
C ARG A 618 -32.36 -7.86 -20.67
N LEU A 619 -32.58 -6.71 -21.29
CA LEU A 619 -32.80 -5.46 -20.55
C LEU A 619 -34.14 -5.56 -19.82
N SER A 620 -34.13 -5.39 -18.51
CA SER A 620 -35.31 -5.52 -17.65
C SER A 620 -35.96 -4.17 -17.38
N TRP A 621 -35.18 -3.15 -17.05
CA TRP A 621 -35.68 -1.81 -16.71
C TRP A 621 -34.64 -0.72 -16.96
N ARG A 622 -35.11 0.53 -17.05
CA ARG A 622 -34.30 1.74 -17.20
C ARG A 622 -34.76 2.81 -16.21
N TYR A 623 -33.81 3.44 -15.54
CA TYR A 623 -34.03 4.58 -14.65
C TYR A 623 -33.26 5.79 -15.17
N LYS A 624 -33.99 6.85 -15.51
CA LYS A 624 -33.44 8.10 -16.06
C LYS A 624 -33.08 9.03 -14.91
N LEU A 625 -31.84 9.51 -14.89
CA LEU A 625 -31.38 10.48 -13.90
C LEU A 625 -31.80 11.90 -14.30
N PRO A 626 -31.80 12.85 -13.35
CA PRO A 626 -31.99 14.26 -13.67
C PRO A 626 -30.96 14.74 -14.72
N ALA A 627 -31.35 15.72 -15.55
CA ALA A 627 -30.50 16.20 -16.63
C ALA A 627 -29.14 16.70 -16.11
N GLY A 628 -28.06 16.40 -16.85
CA GLY A 628 -26.68 16.79 -16.47
C GLY A 628 -26.03 15.97 -15.35
N HIS A 629 -26.75 15.00 -14.76
CA HIS A 629 -26.19 14.14 -13.72
C HIS A 629 -25.39 12.96 -14.29
N THR A 630 -24.25 12.69 -13.67
CA THR A 630 -23.35 11.57 -13.95
C THR A 630 -23.22 10.68 -12.72
N VAL A 631 -23.28 9.36 -12.90
CA VAL A 631 -23.22 8.42 -11.76
C VAL A 631 -21.80 8.33 -11.23
N VAL A 632 -21.65 8.58 -9.93
CA VAL A 632 -20.35 8.46 -9.23
C VAL A 632 -20.23 7.11 -8.56
N ARG A 633 -21.32 6.61 -7.96
CA ARG A 633 -21.29 5.41 -7.15
C ARG A 633 -22.61 4.65 -7.20
N VAL A 634 -22.50 3.33 -7.25
CA VAL A 634 -23.64 2.42 -7.06
C VAL A 634 -23.28 1.46 -5.93
N VAL A 635 -24.11 1.41 -4.90
CA VAL A 635 -23.93 0.52 -3.75
C VAL A 635 -25.16 -0.37 -3.64
N ARG A 636 -24.97 -1.65 -3.30
CA ARG A 636 -26.07 -2.58 -3.02
C ARG A 636 -26.09 -2.95 -1.55
N GLY A 637 -27.29 -3.13 -1.00
CA GLY A 637 -27.47 -3.72 0.32
C GLY A 637 -27.27 -5.24 0.25
N MET A 638 -26.24 -5.73 0.93
CA MET A 638 -26.20 -7.13 1.33
C MET A 638 -27.07 -7.27 2.59
N LEU A 639 -28.19 -7.96 2.47
CA LEU A 639 -28.95 -8.38 3.63
C LEU A 639 -28.20 -9.58 4.25
N ASP A 640 -27.57 -9.33 5.38
CA ASP A 640 -26.92 -10.35 6.20
C ASP A 640 -27.93 -10.96 7.19
N ALA A 641 -27.46 -11.76 8.15
CA ALA A 641 -28.31 -12.20 9.25
C ALA A 641 -28.84 -10.99 10.03
N VAL A 642 -30.16 -10.86 10.13
CA VAL A 642 -30.83 -9.80 10.88
C VAL A 642 -31.55 -10.43 12.07
N ALA A 643 -31.14 -10.10 13.29
CA ALA A 643 -31.72 -10.69 14.50
C ALA A 643 -33.16 -10.24 14.77
N SER A 644 -33.50 -8.99 14.44
CA SER A 644 -34.84 -8.44 14.65
C SER A 644 -35.38 -7.71 13.40
N PRO A 645 -36.57 -8.10 12.90
CA PRO A 645 -37.22 -7.51 11.72
C PRO A 645 -37.82 -6.12 12.00
N GLY A 646 -37.94 -5.73 13.27
CA GLY A 646 -38.45 -4.43 13.67
C GLY A 646 -37.80 -3.93 14.96
N ARG A 647 -38.12 -2.71 15.33
CA ARG A 647 -37.62 -2.05 16.55
C ARG A 647 -38.80 -1.81 17.48
N ALA A 648 -38.68 -2.26 18.73
CA ALA A 648 -39.65 -1.90 19.76
C ALA A 648 -39.51 -0.42 20.08
N LEU A 649 -40.63 0.30 20.10
CA LEU A 649 -40.74 1.70 20.46
C LEU A 649 -41.11 1.85 21.95
N GLY A 650 -40.92 3.04 22.52
CA GLY A 650 -41.20 3.32 23.94
C GLY A 650 -42.68 3.13 24.31
N ASP A 651 -43.58 3.29 23.35
CA ASP A 651 -45.02 3.00 23.51
C ASP A 651 -45.37 1.50 23.39
N ARG A 652 -44.35 0.62 23.34
CA ARG A 652 -44.46 -0.84 23.12
C ARG A 652 -44.95 -1.24 21.73
N SER A 653 -45.11 -0.30 20.80
CA SER A 653 -45.38 -0.63 19.41
C SER A 653 -44.10 -1.10 18.69
N MET A 654 -44.24 -1.65 17.48
CA MET A 654 -43.11 -2.17 16.71
C MET A 654 -42.97 -1.43 15.38
N LEU A 655 -41.83 -0.77 15.20
CA LEU A 655 -41.46 -0.13 13.94
C LEU A 655 -40.75 -1.14 13.03
N LEU A 656 -41.44 -1.59 11.98
CA LEU A 656 -40.94 -2.62 11.07
C LEU A 656 -39.90 -2.05 10.09
N LYS A 657 -38.73 -2.70 10.03
CA LYS A 657 -37.65 -2.33 9.13
C LYS A 657 -37.98 -2.78 7.70
N TYR A 658 -37.63 -1.96 6.71
CA TYR A 658 -37.69 -2.39 5.31
C TYR A 658 -36.43 -3.19 4.97
N LEU A 659 -36.58 -4.51 4.87
CA LEU A 659 -35.49 -5.46 4.63
C LEU A 659 -35.68 -6.11 3.25
N ASN A 660 -34.93 -5.66 2.25
CA ASN A 660 -35.01 -6.18 0.88
C ASN A 660 -33.60 -6.40 0.31
N HIS A 661 -33.32 -7.63 -0.14
CA HIS A 661 -32.05 -8.03 -0.79
C HIS A 661 -31.78 -7.31 -2.12
N GLY A 662 -32.80 -6.67 -2.70
CA GLY A 662 -32.78 -5.95 -3.96
C GLY A 662 -32.58 -4.44 -3.82
N VAL A 663 -32.28 -3.89 -2.65
CA VAL A 663 -32.11 -2.42 -2.53
C VAL A 663 -30.75 -1.97 -3.07
N VAL A 664 -30.77 -0.96 -3.92
CA VAL A 664 -29.58 -0.35 -4.55
C VAL A 664 -29.64 1.16 -4.40
N ALA A 665 -28.53 1.75 -3.96
CA ALA A 665 -28.36 3.20 -3.86
C ALA A 665 -27.50 3.65 -5.03
N VAL A 666 -28.05 4.56 -5.81
CA VAL A 666 -27.37 5.23 -6.93
C VAL A 666 -27.08 6.66 -6.50
N VAL A 667 -25.83 7.07 -6.65
CA VAL A 667 -25.36 8.42 -6.34
C VAL A 667 -24.90 9.07 -7.63
N ALA A 668 -25.51 10.19 -7.97
CA ALA A 668 -25.18 10.94 -9.17
C ALA A 668 -24.92 12.42 -8.84
N ILE A 669 -24.01 13.04 -9.59
CA ILE A 669 -23.64 14.45 -9.43
C ILE A 669 -23.80 15.22 -10.74
N SER A 670 -24.19 16.48 -10.64
CA SER A 670 -24.12 17.46 -11.71
C SER A 670 -23.05 18.50 -11.35
N LYS A 671 -21.97 18.53 -12.14
CA LYS A 671 -20.87 19.49 -11.93
C LYS A 671 -21.25 20.93 -12.29
N SER A 672 -22.22 21.11 -13.21
CA SER A 672 -22.65 22.45 -13.66
C SER A 672 -23.58 23.12 -12.66
N THR A 673 -24.37 22.35 -11.92
CA THR A 673 -25.34 22.86 -10.93
C THR A 673 -24.89 22.62 -9.48
N SER A 674 -23.72 22.02 -9.27
CA SER A 674 -23.22 21.61 -7.94
C SER A 674 -24.25 20.83 -7.13
N GLN A 675 -24.97 19.92 -7.80
CA GLN A 675 -26.03 19.11 -7.20
C GLN A 675 -25.63 17.65 -7.07
N LEU A 676 -26.12 17.00 -6.02
CA LEU A 676 -26.02 15.57 -5.79
C LEU A 676 -27.40 14.96 -5.61
N THR A 677 -27.66 13.87 -6.32
CA THR A 677 -28.88 13.08 -6.18
C THR A 677 -28.54 11.68 -5.67
N LEU A 678 -29.18 11.27 -4.58
CA LEU A 678 -29.19 9.91 -4.07
C LEU A 678 -30.55 9.27 -4.40
N SER A 679 -30.54 8.27 -5.28
CA SER A 679 -31.74 7.51 -5.66
C SER A 679 -31.64 6.09 -5.12
N ILE A 680 -32.60 5.68 -4.28
CA ILE A 680 -32.72 4.33 -3.74
C ILE A 680 -33.70 3.57 -4.64
N LEU A 681 -33.20 2.56 -5.34
CA LEU A 681 -33.93 1.79 -6.33
C LEU A 681 -34.13 0.34 -5.86
N ASP A 682 -35.22 -0.27 -6.31
CA ASP A 682 -35.39 -1.71 -6.30
C ASP A 682 -34.68 -2.32 -7.53
N ALA A 683 -33.74 -3.22 -7.30
CA ALA A 683 -32.88 -3.81 -8.32
C ALA A 683 -33.61 -4.76 -9.28
N ALA A 684 -34.76 -5.31 -8.86
CA ALA A 684 -35.54 -6.24 -9.65
C ALA A 684 -36.43 -5.48 -10.66
N SER A 685 -37.08 -4.42 -10.18
CA SER A 685 -38.08 -3.66 -10.95
C SER A 685 -37.57 -2.34 -11.52
N GLY A 686 -36.50 -1.77 -10.97
CA GLY A 686 -36.03 -0.42 -11.28
C GLY A 686 -36.87 0.69 -10.63
N ARG A 687 -37.83 0.35 -9.77
CA ARG A 687 -38.69 1.33 -9.09
C ARG A 687 -37.87 2.19 -8.13
N CYS A 688 -38.03 3.50 -8.21
CA CYS A 688 -37.45 4.41 -7.23
C CYS A 688 -38.27 4.38 -5.94
N LEU A 689 -37.62 3.94 -4.85
CA LEU A 689 -38.22 3.85 -3.51
C LEU A 689 -38.11 5.19 -2.78
N HIS A 690 -36.96 5.87 -2.90
CA HIS A 690 -36.72 7.17 -2.27
C HIS A 690 -35.66 7.94 -3.06
N GLU A 691 -35.80 9.26 -3.10
CA GLU A 691 -34.86 10.16 -3.75
C GLU A 691 -34.54 11.33 -2.82
N ALA A 692 -33.26 11.68 -2.71
CA ALA A 692 -32.79 12.82 -1.94
C ALA A 692 -31.87 13.68 -2.81
N LEU A 693 -32.18 14.97 -2.89
CA LEU A 693 -31.43 15.96 -3.67
C LEU A 693 -30.72 16.94 -2.73
N HIS A 694 -29.45 17.21 -3.01
CA HIS A 694 -28.60 18.11 -2.23
C HIS A 694 -28.00 19.17 -3.15
N ASP A 695 -28.22 20.44 -2.82
CA ASP A 695 -27.64 21.59 -3.51
C ASP A 695 -26.32 22.04 -2.85
N GLY A 696 -25.48 22.73 -3.61
CA GLY A 696 -24.23 23.31 -3.11
C GLY A 696 -23.21 22.25 -2.66
N VAL A 697 -23.06 21.17 -3.43
CA VAL A 697 -22.13 20.06 -3.13
C VAL A 697 -20.83 20.24 -3.90
N ARG A 698 -19.70 20.11 -3.19
CA ARG A 698 -18.36 20.16 -3.77
C ARG A 698 -18.07 18.87 -4.55
N THR A 699 -18.35 18.88 -5.85
CA THR A 699 -18.24 17.71 -6.74
C THR A 699 -16.81 17.22 -7.03
N SER A 700 -15.79 17.94 -6.60
CA SER A 700 -14.37 17.57 -6.78
C SER A 700 -13.85 16.56 -5.73
N LYS A 701 -14.62 16.28 -4.67
CA LYS A 701 -14.25 15.35 -3.59
C LYS A 701 -14.99 14.02 -3.72
N ASP A 702 -14.38 12.95 -3.19
CA ASP A 702 -14.99 11.61 -3.14
C ASP A 702 -16.28 11.62 -2.31
N ILE A 703 -17.34 11.01 -2.88
CA ILE A 703 -18.61 10.80 -2.21
C ILE A 703 -18.68 9.32 -1.81
N SER A 704 -18.91 9.09 -0.53
CA SER A 704 -18.87 7.76 0.03
C SER A 704 -20.23 7.37 0.58
N VAL A 705 -20.67 6.14 0.28
CA VAL A 705 -21.98 5.59 0.64
C VAL A 705 -21.79 4.16 1.10
N SER A 706 -22.53 3.76 2.13
CA SER A 706 -22.58 2.39 2.63
C SER A 706 -23.99 2.09 3.12
N MET A 707 -24.42 0.85 2.93
CA MET A 707 -25.71 0.40 3.45
C MET A 707 -25.63 -1.03 3.96
N ARG A 708 -26.40 -1.32 5.01
CA ARG A 708 -26.63 -2.66 5.55
C ARG A 708 -27.97 -2.68 6.27
N ASP A 709 -28.64 -3.81 6.22
CA ASP A 709 -30.01 -3.99 6.73
C ASP A 709 -30.96 -2.94 6.12
N ASN A 710 -31.53 -2.07 6.96
CA ASN A 710 -32.39 -0.97 6.59
C ASN A 710 -31.69 0.40 6.67
N TRP A 711 -30.39 0.43 6.96
CA TRP A 711 -29.64 1.64 7.29
C TRP A 711 -28.68 2.01 6.17
N ILE A 712 -28.75 3.27 5.73
CA ILE A 712 -27.94 3.85 4.67
C ILE A 712 -27.23 5.07 5.26
N ILE A 713 -25.92 5.13 5.05
CA ILE A 713 -25.10 6.28 5.44
C ILE A 713 -24.33 6.75 4.23
N TYR A 714 -24.26 8.07 4.06
CA TYR A 714 -23.39 8.68 3.08
C TYR A 714 -22.76 9.95 3.61
N THR A 715 -21.63 10.31 3.02
CA THR A 715 -20.91 11.55 3.34
C THR A 715 -20.78 12.41 2.11
N LEU A 716 -21.02 13.71 2.26
CA LEU A 716 -20.81 14.70 1.21
C LEU A 716 -20.04 15.90 1.75
N TYR A 717 -19.40 16.63 0.83
CA TYR A 717 -18.70 17.88 1.11
C TYR A 717 -19.54 19.01 0.52
N ALA A 718 -19.81 20.05 1.31
CA ALA A 718 -20.53 21.21 0.80
C ALA A 718 -19.58 22.26 0.25
N GLU A 719 -20.08 23.09 -0.66
CA GLU A 719 -19.42 24.32 -1.09
C GLU A 719 -19.38 25.33 0.06
N GLY A 720 -18.31 26.13 0.11
CA GLY A 720 -18.06 27.07 1.22
C GLY A 720 -17.50 26.42 2.50
N ASP A 721 -17.81 25.15 2.78
CA ASP A 721 -17.29 24.46 3.97
C ASP A 721 -15.77 24.22 3.84
N PRO A 722 -14.99 24.30 4.95
CA PRO A 722 -13.59 23.89 4.97
C PRO A 722 -13.41 22.48 4.40
N SER A 723 -12.27 22.18 3.79
CA SER A 723 -12.03 20.86 3.17
C SER A 723 -12.01 19.70 4.18
N THR A 724 -11.81 20.01 5.46
CA THR A 724 -11.88 19.10 6.60
C THR A 724 -13.31 18.84 7.07
N PHE A 725 -14.30 19.65 6.66
CA PHE A 725 -15.67 19.51 7.12
C PHE A 725 -16.43 18.57 6.17
N THR A 726 -17.21 17.67 6.77
CA THR A 726 -18.02 16.68 6.05
C THR A 726 -19.41 16.60 6.65
N ARG A 727 -20.42 16.50 5.79
CA ARG A 727 -21.80 16.24 6.20
C ARG A 727 -22.06 14.75 6.10
N VAL A 728 -22.39 14.14 7.23
CA VAL A 728 -22.75 12.73 7.36
C VAL A 728 -24.26 12.63 7.38
N HIS A 729 -24.85 11.99 6.38
CA HIS A 729 -26.28 11.76 6.28
C HIS A 729 -26.59 10.32 6.67
N SER A 730 -27.59 10.15 7.53
CA SER A 730 -28.06 8.86 8.02
C SER A 730 -29.53 8.69 7.65
N LEU A 731 -29.83 7.63 6.92
CA LEU A 731 -31.15 7.31 6.40
C LEU A 731 -31.53 5.90 6.85
N GLU A 732 -32.76 5.73 7.33
CA GLU A 732 -33.32 4.42 7.65
C GLU A 732 -34.66 4.20 6.96
N LEU A 733 -34.82 3.00 6.39
CA LEU A 733 -36.01 2.58 5.67
C LEU A 733 -36.91 1.74 6.57
N PHE A 734 -38.20 2.07 6.60
CA PHE A 734 -39.22 1.36 7.37
C PHE A 734 -40.45 1.09 6.52
N HIS A 735 -41.27 0.12 6.91
CA HIS A 735 -42.58 -0.09 6.28
C HIS A 735 -43.52 1.05 6.70
N GLN A 736 -44.35 1.56 5.79
CA GLN A 736 -45.40 2.51 6.17
C GLN A 736 -46.50 1.76 6.95
N THR A 737 -46.81 2.25 8.15
CA THR A 737 -47.60 1.56 9.19
C THR A 737 -49.09 1.40 8.91
N SER A 738 -49.60 1.76 7.72
CA SER A 738 -51.03 1.68 7.39
C SER A 738 -51.53 0.30 6.96
N SER A 739 -50.68 -0.74 6.85
CA SER A 739 -51.07 -1.95 6.09
C SER A 739 -50.73 -3.31 6.70
N PHE A 740 -50.12 -3.42 7.88
CA PHE A 740 -49.75 -4.73 8.42
C PHE A 740 -49.96 -4.82 9.94
N ALA A 741 -51.17 -5.18 10.35
CA ALA A 741 -51.38 -5.88 11.61
C ALA A 741 -50.83 -7.30 11.42
N ILE A 742 -49.57 -7.51 11.79
CA ILE A 742 -49.00 -8.86 11.82
C ILE A 742 -49.59 -9.55 13.06
N GLU A 743 -50.54 -10.45 12.85
CA GLU A 743 -51.01 -11.36 13.91
C GLU A 743 -49.82 -12.17 14.44
N ALA A 744 -49.70 -12.23 15.76
CA ALA A 744 -48.64 -12.96 16.45
C ALA A 744 -48.65 -14.44 16.01
N GLY A 745 -47.59 -14.88 15.32
CA GLY A 745 -47.44 -16.25 14.83
C GLY A 745 -47.37 -16.40 13.31
N SER A 746 -47.63 -15.34 12.53
CA SER A 746 -47.45 -15.36 11.07
C SER A 746 -45.97 -15.22 10.66
N SER A 747 -45.55 -16.01 9.67
CA SER A 747 -44.16 -16.04 9.20
C SER A 747 -43.83 -14.79 8.38
N LEU A 748 -42.81 -14.05 8.83
CA LEU A 748 -42.30 -12.82 8.17
C LEU A 748 -41.78 -13.06 6.74
N SER A 749 -41.55 -14.31 6.36
CA SER A 749 -41.20 -14.74 5.00
C SER A 749 -42.33 -14.56 3.97
N SER A 750 -43.55 -14.22 4.42
CA SER A 750 -44.71 -13.96 3.56
C SER A 750 -44.88 -12.49 3.14
N LEU A 751 -44.08 -11.56 3.67
CA LEU A 751 -44.08 -10.15 3.28
C LEU A 751 -43.44 -9.99 1.88
N ARG A 752 -44.26 -10.02 0.82
CA ARG A 752 -43.80 -9.65 -0.53
C ARG A 752 -43.40 -8.16 -0.53
N PRO A 753 -42.15 -7.82 -0.88
CA PRO A 753 -41.68 -6.42 -0.96
C PRO A 753 -42.41 -5.58 -2.00
N ASP A 754 -43.09 -6.23 -2.96
CA ASP A 754 -43.62 -5.63 -4.19
C ASP A 754 -44.73 -4.58 -4.00
N LEU A 755 -45.39 -4.53 -2.84
CA LEU A 755 -46.57 -3.68 -2.63
C LEU A 755 -46.50 -2.75 -1.41
N ALA A 756 -45.44 -2.80 -0.61
CA ALA A 756 -45.32 -1.94 0.57
C ALA A 756 -44.76 -0.56 0.19
N SER A 757 -45.49 0.50 0.56
CA SER A 757 -44.95 1.86 0.60
C SER A 757 -43.96 1.96 1.76
N ILE A 758 -42.85 2.68 1.53
CA ILE A 758 -41.80 2.84 2.53
C ILE A 758 -41.92 4.20 3.22
N SER A 759 -41.55 4.23 4.50
CA SER A 759 -41.28 5.47 5.23
C SER A 759 -39.77 5.60 5.44
N VAL A 760 -39.25 6.81 5.27
CA VAL A 760 -37.81 7.09 5.38
C VAL A 760 -37.59 8.08 6.51
N SER A 761 -36.77 7.68 7.49
CA SER A 761 -36.25 8.59 8.52
C SER A 761 -34.87 9.08 8.08
N SER A 762 -34.65 10.39 8.07
CA SER A 762 -33.39 10.99 7.62
C SER A 762 -32.92 12.11 8.53
N LYS A 763 -31.62 12.14 8.83
CA LYS A 763 -30.93 13.25 9.50
C LYS A 763 -29.54 13.46 8.91
N SER A 764 -29.10 14.71 8.96
CA SER A 764 -27.72 15.11 8.68
C SER A 764 -26.97 15.46 9.95
N PHE A 765 -25.67 15.25 9.93
CA PHE A 765 -24.71 15.60 10.97
C PHE A 765 -23.48 16.24 10.33
N LEU A 766 -22.76 17.07 11.08
CA LEU A 766 -21.53 17.72 10.67
C LEU A 766 -20.35 17.11 11.42
N SER A 767 -19.29 16.75 10.70
CA SER A 767 -18.00 16.36 11.28
C SER A 767 -16.89 17.28 10.80
N THR A 768 -15.97 17.61 11.70
CA THR A 768 -14.78 18.43 11.48
C THR A 768 -13.57 17.64 11.00
N ASP A 769 -13.65 16.31 10.93
CA ASP A 769 -12.49 15.43 10.74
C ASP A 769 -12.35 14.91 9.30
N GLY A 770 -13.28 15.26 8.41
CA GLY A 770 -13.25 14.88 7.01
C GLY A 770 -13.61 13.41 6.81
N LEU A 771 -14.71 12.96 7.43
CA LEU A 771 -15.14 11.56 7.45
C LEU A 771 -15.62 11.10 6.08
N ARG A 772 -15.13 9.92 5.68
CA ARG A 772 -15.58 9.17 4.51
C ARG A 772 -16.02 7.79 4.97
N VAL A 773 -17.29 7.46 4.82
CA VAL A 773 -17.82 6.15 5.19
C VAL A 773 -17.23 5.09 4.25
N ARG A 774 -16.64 4.04 4.82
CA ARG A 774 -16.07 2.93 4.04
C ARG A 774 -16.84 1.63 4.25
N GLY A 775 -17.58 1.52 5.35
CA GLY A 775 -18.45 0.37 5.58
C GLY A 775 -19.21 0.46 6.90
N LEU A 776 -19.96 -0.59 7.19
CA LEU A 776 -20.66 -0.80 8.46
C LEU A 776 -20.11 -2.07 9.11
N THR A 777 -20.21 -2.20 10.43
CA THR A 777 -19.79 -3.44 11.13
C THR A 777 -20.69 -4.62 10.76
N ARG A 778 -20.15 -5.84 10.85
CA ARG A 778 -20.85 -7.09 10.54
C ARG A 778 -20.59 -8.13 11.61
N THR A 779 -21.63 -8.83 12.05
CA THR A 779 -21.55 -9.97 12.98
C THR A 779 -22.34 -11.17 12.45
N ARG A 780 -22.23 -12.31 13.12
CA ARG A 780 -22.71 -13.60 12.59
C ARG A 780 -24.23 -13.71 12.58
N LEU A 781 -24.87 -13.18 13.61
CA LEU A 781 -26.32 -13.24 13.85
C LEU A 781 -26.99 -11.86 13.73
N GLY A 782 -26.23 -10.78 13.64
CA GLY A 782 -26.75 -9.41 13.56
C GLY A 782 -27.49 -8.96 14.83
N ILE A 783 -27.07 -9.46 16.00
CA ILE A 783 -27.63 -9.10 17.32
C ILE A 783 -26.95 -7.85 17.87
N THR A 784 -25.62 -7.73 17.70
CA THR A 784 -24.88 -6.56 18.17
C THR A 784 -25.32 -5.28 17.44
N SER A 785 -25.17 -4.12 18.08
CA SER A 785 -25.49 -2.85 17.43
C SER A 785 -24.51 -2.55 16.29
N LEU A 786 -24.98 -1.91 15.22
CA LEU A 786 -24.10 -1.51 14.13
C LEU A 786 -23.24 -0.30 14.54
N SER A 787 -22.02 -0.25 14.03
CA SER A 787 -21.19 0.96 13.98
C SER A 787 -20.86 1.27 12.53
N ALA A 788 -20.78 2.55 12.21
CA ALA A 788 -20.31 3.02 10.92
C ALA A 788 -18.80 3.23 10.97
N VAL A 789 -18.08 2.66 10.00
CA VAL A 789 -16.63 2.72 9.92
C VAL A 789 -16.24 3.76 8.88
N PHE A 790 -15.47 4.75 9.32
CA PHE A 790 -15.03 5.90 8.53
C PHE A 790 -13.51 5.93 8.41
N ALA A 791 -13.02 6.46 7.29
CA ALA A 791 -11.68 7.03 7.18
C ALA A 791 -11.79 8.55 7.35
N ASN A 792 -10.95 9.16 8.18
CA ASN A 792 -10.90 10.62 8.28
C ASN A 792 -9.85 11.22 7.32
N SER A 793 -9.72 12.54 7.30
CA SER A 793 -8.74 13.26 6.47
C SER A 793 -7.28 12.94 6.82
N MET A 794 -7.01 12.47 8.04
CA MET A 794 -5.71 11.99 8.51
C MET A 794 -5.51 10.48 8.28
N ASN A 795 -6.34 9.84 7.44
CA ASN A 795 -6.34 8.39 7.16
C ASN A 795 -6.56 7.47 8.37
N GLN A 796 -7.04 7.99 9.50
CA GLN A 796 -7.36 7.19 10.68
C GLN A 796 -8.67 6.42 10.46
N VAL A 797 -8.71 5.19 10.99
CA VAL A 797 -9.93 4.36 11.00
C VAL A 797 -10.75 4.70 12.23
N ILE A 798 -12.00 5.13 12.04
CA ILE A 798 -12.91 5.53 13.12
C ILE A 798 -14.17 4.68 13.04
N ALA A 799 -14.53 4.03 14.15
CA ALA A 799 -15.78 3.29 14.25
C ALA A 799 -16.76 4.03 15.15
N LEU A 800 -17.71 4.72 14.51
CA LEU A 800 -18.68 5.57 15.17
C LEU A 800 -19.97 4.77 15.45
N PRO A 801 -20.41 4.65 16.72
CA PRO A 801 -21.58 3.87 17.08
C PRO A 801 -22.88 4.41 16.47
N ARG A 802 -23.76 3.53 15.97
CA ARG A 802 -25.05 3.93 15.37
C ARG A 802 -25.88 4.86 16.25
N ARG A 803 -25.82 4.74 17.57
CA ARG A 803 -26.59 5.62 18.49
C ARG A 803 -26.36 7.12 18.26
N HIS A 804 -25.18 7.50 17.79
CA HIS A 804 -24.84 8.90 17.47
C HIS A 804 -25.24 9.30 16.03
N LEU A 805 -25.64 8.33 15.21
CA LEU A 805 -26.11 8.54 13.85
C LEU A 805 -27.57 8.12 13.68
N ASP A 806 -28.32 7.89 14.76
CA ASP A 806 -29.72 7.51 14.68
C ASP A 806 -30.55 8.70 14.14
N PRO A 807 -31.26 8.55 13.00
CA PRO A 807 -32.01 9.64 12.40
C PRO A 807 -33.28 10.01 13.19
N ARG A 808 -33.67 9.20 14.18
CA ARG A 808 -34.82 9.48 15.05
C ARG A 808 -34.48 10.43 16.21
N ARG A 809 -33.24 10.88 16.34
CA ARG A 809 -32.84 11.86 17.37
C ARG A 809 -33.55 13.20 17.12
N HIS A 810 -34.09 13.78 18.19
CA HIS A 810 -34.82 15.05 18.14
C HIS A 810 -34.09 16.17 18.91
N THR A 811 -34.33 17.43 18.51
CA THR A 811 -33.80 18.63 19.19
C THR A 811 -34.55 18.98 20.47
N ARG A 812 -35.79 18.47 20.62
CA ARG A 812 -36.57 18.63 21.85
C ARG A 812 -35.95 17.85 23.00
N GLN A 813 -36.32 18.20 24.23
CA GLN A 813 -35.97 17.39 25.40
C GLN A 813 -36.54 15.96 25.25
N PRO A 814 -35.79 14.92 25.67
CA PRO A 814 -36.25 13.54 25.60
C PRO A 814 -37.56 13.33 26.36
N THR A 815 -38.56 12.74 25.72
CA THR A 815 -39.78 12.28 26.42
C THR A 815 -39.49 10.99 27.17
N ARG A 816 -40.46 10.52 27.97
CA ARG A 816 -40.35 9.23 28.65
C ARG A 816 -40.15 8.08 27.66
N GLU A 817 -40.85 8.11 26.53
CA GLU A 817 -40.75 7.10 25.48
C GLU A 817 -39.35 7.12 24.82
N ASP A 818 -38.79 8.30 24.58
CA ASP A 818 -37.43 8.42 24.05
C ASP A 818 -36.40 7.85 25.02
N LEU A 819 -36.57 8.09 26.33
CA LEU A 819 -35.69 7.56 27.37
C LEU A 819 -35.79 6.05 27.50
N GLU A 820 -36.99 5.48 27.37
CA GLU A 820 -37.22 4.03 27.32
C GLU A 820 -36.52 3.39 26.10
N GLU A 821 -36.43 4.09 24.97
CA GLU A 821 -35.66 3.67 23.78
C GLU A 821 -34.16 3.99 23.84
N LEU A 822 -33.69 4.63 24.92
CA LEU A 822 -32.32 5.15 25.07
C LEU A 822 -31.90 6.10 23.94
N LEU A 823 -32.85 6.87 23.39
CA LEU A 823 -32.60 7.91 22.39
C LEU A 823 -31.93 9.12 23.06
N ILE A 824 -30.80 9.52 22.50
CA ILE A 824 -30.09 10.73 22.92
C ILE A 824 -30.59 11.96 22.14
N PRO A 825 -30.58 13.17 22.73
CA PRO A 825 -30.92 14.41 22.02
C PRO A 825 -30.11 14.56 20.73
N TYR A 826 -30.67 15.23 19.73
CA TYR A 826 -29.96 15.54 18.48
C TYR A 826 -28.93 16.64 18.70
N GLU A 827 -27.71 16.35 18.27
CA GLU A 827 -26.62 17.31 18.17
C GLU A 827 -26.15 17.30 16.73
N ALA A 828 -26.12 18.48 16.09
CA ALA A 828 -25.73 18.60 14.70
C ALA A 828 -24.25 18.26 14.48
N ILE A 829 -23.38 18.64 15.43
CA ILE A 829 -21.95 18.38 15.36
C ILE A 829 -21.66 17.02 16.01
N LEU A 830 -20.94 16.15 15.29
CA LEU A 830 -20.50 14.87 15.82
C LEU A 830 -19.33 15.08 16.80
N PRO A 831 -19.36 14.43 17.98
CA PRO A 831 -18.29 14.55 18.95
C PRO A 831 -17.02 13.87 18.44
N ASN A 832 -15.88 14.54 18.58
CA ASN A 832 -14.58 13.95 18.32
C ASN A 832 -14.13 13.18 19.57
N ASN A 833 -14.35 11.86 19.57
CA ASN A 833 -13.96 10.99 20.67
C ASN A 833 -12.79 10.08 20.25
N PRO A 834 -11.59 10.25 20.83
CA PRO A 834 -10.43 9.43 20.48
C PRO A 834 -10.68 7.94 20.78
N ARG A 835 -11.65 7.60 21.65
CA ARG A 835 -12.03 6.20 21.94
C ARG A 835 -12.67 5.46 20.77
N TRP A 836 -13.09 6.16 19.72
CA TRP A 836 -13.67 5.56 18.52
C TRP A 836 -12.64 5.34 17.40
N VAL A 837 -11.47 5.97 17.51
CA VAL A 837 -10.36 5.77 16.57
C VAL A 837 -9.79 4.37 16.82
N LEU A 838 -9.79 3.49 15.82
CA LEU A 838 -9.22 2.14 15.93
C LEU A 838 -7.71 2.17 15.68
N SER A 839 -7.26 2.92 14.68
CA SER A 839 -5.83 3.03 14.31
C SER A 839 -5.06 4.04 15.19
N ARG A 840 -5.36 4.14 16.48
CA ARG A 840 -4.74 5.16 17.38
C ARG A 840 -3.21 5.05 17.46
N ALA A 841 -2.69 3.83 17.38
CA ALA A 841 -1.27 3.56 17.48
C ALA A 841 -0.55 3.61 16.12
N TYR A 842 -1.27 3.81 15.01
CA TYR A 842 -0.75 3.58 13.68
C TYR A 842 -1.15 4.70 12.71
N GLU A 843 -0.14 5.25 12.04
CA GLU A 843 -0.36 6.18 10.94
C GLU A 843 -0.54 5.40 9.64
N LEU A 844 -1.77 5.36 9.16
CA LEU A 844 -2.12 4.68 7.92
C LEU A 844 -1.95 5.61 6.73
N SER A 845 -1.53 5.05 5.60
CA SER A 845 -1.43 5.79 4.34
C SER A 845 -2.48 5.33 3.32
N ASP A 846 -3.20 6.31 2.77
CA ASP A 846 -4.12 6.18 1.64
C ASP A 846 -5.16 5.06 1.82
N VAL A 847 -6.07 5.19 2.79
CA VAL A 847 -7.08 4.15 3.05
C VAL A 847 -8.18 4.18 1.97
N GLN A 848 -8.04 3.27 1.00
CA GLN A 848 -8.91 3.19 -0.18
C GLN A 848 -10.16 2.37 0.10
N LEU A 849 -10.01 1.23 0.77
CA LEU A 849 -11.07 0.26 1.02
C LEU A 849 -11.08 -0.14 2.50
N MET A 850 -12.28 -0.36 3.05
CA MET A 850 -12.42 -1.06 4.32
C MET A 850 -13.47 -2.13 4.19
N LEU A 851 -13.19 -3.26 4.82
CA LEU A 851 -14.07 -4.41 4.84
C LEU A 851 -14.35 -4.78 6.28
N SER A 852 -15.58 -5.23 6.53
CA SER A 852 -16.00 -5.68 7.85
C SER A 852 -16.59 -7.07 7.78
N TYR A 853 -16.18 -7.89 8.75
CA TYR A 853 -16.50 -9.31 8.81
C TYR A 853 -16.95 -9.71 10.20
N PRO A 854 -17.79 -10.75 10.33
CA PRO A 854 -18.10 -11.36 11.61
C PRO A 854 -16.83 -11.85 12.30
N GLY A 855 -16.69 -11.57 13.61
CA GLY A 855 -15.72 -12.25 14.45
C GLY A 855 -16.15 -13.69 14.76
N ASP A 856 -15.34 -14.42 15.54
CA ASP A 856 -15.74 -15.74 16.03
C ASP A 856 -16.96 -15.67 16.98
N ARG A 857 -17.10 -14.50 17.60
CA ARG A 857 -18.09 -14.16 18.61
C ARG A 857 -19.11 -13.19 18.05
N GLU A 858 -20.33 -13.24 18.56
CA GLU A 858 -21.40 -12.36 18.08
C GLU A 858 -21.18 -10.91 18.52
N SER A 859 -20.47 -10.69 19.63
CA SER A 859 -20.12 -9.34 20.06
C SER A 859 -18.99 -8.72 19.26
N GLU A 860 -18.28 -9.47 18.41
CA GLU A 860 -17.06 -9.06 17.74
C GLU A 860 -17.24 -8.90 16.22
N SER A 861 -16.67 -7.84 15.67
CA SER A 861 -16.54 -7.59 14.23
C SER A 861 -15.09 -7.28 13.90
N SER A 862 -14.55 -7.93 12.88
CA SER A 862 -13.20 -7.67 12.38
C SER A 862 -13.27 -6.65 11.25
N ILE A 863 -12.37 -5.67 11.28
CA ILE A 863 -12.23 -4.63 10.27
C ILE A 863 -10.87 -4.78 9.61
N LEU A 864 -10.85 -4.83 8.28
CA LEU A 864 -9.64 -4.80 7.48
C LEU A 864 -9.66 -3.53 6.63
N ALA A 865 -8.74 -2.61 6.90
CA ALA A 865 -8.48 -1.44 6.09
C ALA A 865 -7.34 -1.73 5.10
N ILE A 866 -7.57 -1.39 3.84
CA ILE A 866 -6.66 -1.62 2.72
C ILE A 866 -6.40 -0.29 2.02
N GLY A 867 -5.13 0.01 1.85
CA GLY A 867 -4.64 1.24 1.25
C GLY A 867 -3.25 1.05 0.65
N ALA A 868 -2.38 2.04 0.85
CA ALA A 868 -0.95 1.78 0.73
C ALA A 868 -0.50 0.79 1.83
N ASP A 869 -1.12 0.85 3.01
CA ASP A 869 -0.92 -0.09 4.10
C ASP A 869 -2.08 -1.06 4.26
N LEU A 870 -1.82 -2.15 4.99
CA LEU A 870 -2.86 -3.03 5.50
C LEU A 870 -2.99 -2.85 7.01
N PHE A 871 -4.21 -2.68 7.49
CA PHE A 871 -4.50 -2.56 8.93
C PHE A 871 -5.69 -3.42 9.31
N GLY A 872 -5.52 -4.27 10.32
CA GLY A 872 -6.57 -5.10 10.87
C GLY A 872 -6.86 -4.73 12.32
N ALA A 873 -8.15 -4.59 12.64
CA ALA A 873 -8.60 -4.34 14.00
C ALA A 873 -9.86 -5.13 14.34
N ARG A 874 -10.07 -5.41 15.63
CA ARG A 874 -11.32 -6.00 16.12
C ARG A 874 -12.09 -4.98 16.93
N ILE A 875 -13.40 -4.91 16.70
CA ILE A 875 -14.30 -4.04 17.45
C ILE A 875 -15.47 -4.83 18.04
N SER A 876 -15.87 -4.44 19.25
CA SER A 876 -17.14 -4.88 19.84
C SER A 876 -18.11 -3.70 19.99
N PRO A 877 -19.00 -3.45 19.00
CA PRO A 877 -19.90 -2.29 19.01
C PRO A 877 -20.74 -2.15 20.29
N SER A 878 -21.29 -3.27 20.78
CA SER A 878 -22.07 -3.33 22.02
C SER A 878 -21.26 -3.76 23.25
N LYS A 879 -19.93 -3.65 23.21
CA LYS A 879 -18.97 -4.29 24.14
C LYS A 879 -19.05 -5.82 24.08
N SER A 880 -18.04 -6.49 24.64
CA SER A 880 -17.95 -7.95 24.62
C SER A 880 -18.90 -8.57 25.64
N PHE A 881 -20.14 -8.84 25.24
CA PHE A 881 -21.17 -9.43 26.12
C PHE A 881 -21.11 -10.97 26.21
N ASP A 882 -20.39 -11.62 25.29
CA ASP A 882 -20.18 -13.06 25.23
C ASP A 882 -18.80 -13.49 25.77
N VAL A 883 -18.13 -12.60 26.49
CA VAL A 883 -16.81 -12.81 27.11
C VAL A 883 -16.78 -12.21 28.50
N LEU A 884 -16.13 -12.90 29.44
CA LEU A 884 -15.81 -12.30 30.73
C LEU A 884 -14.84 -11.12 30.54
N SER A 885 -15.03 -10.06 31.33
CA SER A 885 -14.15 -8.90 31.26
C SER A 885 -12.70 -9.29 31.56
N PRO A 886 -11.71 -8.68 30.87
CA PRO A 886 -10.29 -8.88 31.19
C PRO A 886 -9.95 -8.60 32.65
N SER A 887 -10.67 -7.66 33.27
CA SER A 887 -10.56 -7.25 34.67
C SER A 887 -11.39 -8.09 35.64
N PHE A 888 -12.05 -9.16 35.18
CA PHE A 888 -12.84 -10.03 36.05
C PHE A 888 -11.94 -10.68 37.10
N ASN A 889 -12.26 -10.44 38.39
CA ASN A 889 -11.44 -10.89 39.50
C ASN A 889 -11.62 -12.40 39.77
N LYS A 890 -10.94 -13.21 38.97
CA LYS A 890 -10.95 -14.67 39.09
C LYS A 890 -10.46 -15.15 40.47
N ILE A 891 -9.52 -14.42 41.07
CA ILE A 891 -8.97 -14.72 42.40
C ILE A 891 -10.06 -14.60 43.46
N GLN A 892 -10.83 -13.51 43.46
CA GLN A 892 -11.93 -13.30 44.40
C GLN A 892 -13.02 -14.37 44.24
N LEU A 893 -13.38 -14.73 43.00
CA LEU A 893 -14.33 -15.82 42.75
C LEU A 893 -13.81 -17.15 43.32
N GLY A 894 -12.53 -17.47 43.10
CA GLY A 894 -11.91 -18.67 43.65
C GLY A 894 -11.91 -18.70 45.17
N VAL A 895 -11.54 -17.58 45.82
CA VAL A 895 -11.51 -17.47 47.29
C VAL A 895 -12.91 -17.60 47.89
N THR A 896 -13.91 -16.93 47.32
CA THR A 896 -15.29 -16.98 47.82
C THR A 896 -15.90 -18.38 47.70
N LEU A 897 -15.73 -19.07 46.57
CA LEU A 897 -16.15 -20.46 46.39
C LEU A 897 -15.50 -21.39 47.42
N SER A 898 -14.24 -21.14 47.73
CA SER A 898 -13.46 -21.94 48.67
C SER A 898 -13.90 -21.74 50.12
N ILE A 899 -14.12 -20.49 50.53
CA ILE A 899 -14.69 -20.16 51.84
C ILE A 899 -16.08 -20.79 51.98
N LEU A 900 -16.91 -20.69 50.94
CA LEU A 900 -18.25 -21.29 50.95
C LEU A 900 -18.20 -22.81 51.09
N ALA A 901 -17.31 -23.48 50.36
CA ALA A 901 -17.12 -24.93 50.45
C ALA A 901 -16.67 -25.37 51.85
N ILE A 902 -15.66 -24.71 52.42
CA ILE A 902 -15.17 -25.00 53.78
C ILE A 902 -16.28 -24.77 54.80
N THR A 903 -16.98 -23.63 54.71
CA THR A 903 -18.07 -23.27 55.62
C THR A 903 -19.18 -24.31 55.59
N THR A 904 -19.53 -24.81 54.40
CA THR A 904 -20.57 -25.85 54.21
C THR A 904 -20.15 -27.19 54.80
N ILE A 905 -18.88 -27.59 54.67
CA ILE A 905 -18.36 -28.82 55.26
C ILE A 905 -18.37 -28.73 56.79
N VAL A 906 -17.92 -27.60 57.33
CA VAL A 906 -17.90 -27.36 58.77
C VAL A 906 -19.32 -27.32 59.32
N SER A 907 -20.24 -26.57 58.70
CA SER A 907 -21.64 -26.47 59.16
C SER A 907 -22.34 -27.83 59.13
N ARG A 908 -22.16 -28.63 58.07
CA ARG A 908 -22.68 -30.00 57.99
C ARG A 908 -22.17 -30.88 59.13
N HIS A 909 -20.88 -30.79 59.45
CA HIS A 909 -20.30 -31.55 60.55
C HIS A 909 -20.89 -31.12 61.90
N TRP A 910 -20.98 -29.82 62.15
CA TRP A 910 -21.55 -29.27 63.39
C TRP A 910 -23.01 -29.68 63.59
N VAL A 911 -23.83 -29.61 62.52
CA VAL A 911 -25.23 -30.06 62.56
C VAL A 911 -25.32 -31.55 62.83
N HIS A 912 -24.50 -32.38 62.18
CA HIS A 912 -24.50 -33.83 62.40
C HIS A 912 -24.10 -34.20 63.84
N VAL A 913 -23.09 -33.54 64.41
CA VAL A 913 -22.69 -33.74 65.81
C VAL A 913 -23.80 -33.30 66.77
N ARG A 914 -24.47 -32.17 66.48
CA ARG A 914 -25.58 -31.67 67.31
C ARG A 914 -26.79 -32.60 67.27
N LEU A 915 -27.13 -33.16 66.09
CA LEU A 915 -28.16 -34.18 65.93
C LEU A 915 -27.85 -35.45 66.74
N ILE A 916 -26.61 -35.95 66.67
CA ILE A 916 -26.20 -37.11 67.49
C ILE A 916 -26.35 -36.81 68.98
N ARG A 917 -25.93 -35.61 69.44
CA ARG A 917 -26.06 -35.21 70.85
C ARG A 917 -27.52 -35.07 71.29
N CYS A 918 -28.40 -34.49 70.46
CA CYS A 918 -29.83 -34.41 70.74
C CYS A 918 -30.49 -35.80 70.79
N ASN A 919 -30.12 -36.70 69.88
CA ASN A 919 -30.64 -38.08 69.88
C ASN A 919 -30.11 -38.90 71.08
N ALA A 920 -28.86 -38.69 71.50
CA ALA A 920 -28.30 -39.33 72.69
C ALA A 920 -28.98 -38.85 73.98
N LEU A 921 -29.27 -37.54 74.10
CA LEU A 921 -30.04 -36.99 75.22
C LEU A 921 -31.49 -37.48 75.24
N HIS A 922 -32.08 -37.78 74.08
CA HIS A 922 -33.42 -38.38 74.01
C HIS A 922 -33.44 -39.84 74.49
N PHE A 923 -32.32 -40.56 74.36
CA PHE A 923 -32.13 -41.92 74.87
C PHE A 923 -31.78 -41.99 76.37
N GLU A 924 -31.31 -40.91 76.99
CA GLU A 924 -31.12 -40.82 78.46
C GLU A 924 -32.36 -40.31 79.21
N LEU A 925 -33.37 -39.80 78.49
CA LEU A 925 -34.64 -39.29 79.05
C LEU A 925 -35.83 -40.26 78.86
N ILE A 926 -35.59 -41.42 78.24
CA ILE A 926 -36.49 -42.59 78.19
C ILE A 926 -35.87 -43.64 79.12
#